data_AF-A0AA95GCG0-F1
#
_entry.id   AF-A0AA95GCG0-F1
#
_cell.length_a   1.000
_cell.length_b   1.000
_cell.length_c   1.000
_cell.angle_alpha   90.00
_cell.angle_beta   90.00
_cell.angle_gamma   90.00
#
_symmetry.space_group_name_H-M   'P 1'
#
loop_
_entity.id
_entity.type
_entity.pdbx_description
1 polymer ?
#
loop_
_entity_poly.entity_id
_entity_poly.type
_entity_poly.pdbx_seq_one_letter_code
_entity_poly.pdbx_strand_id
1 'polypeptide(L)'
;MPIVPTYKDRQVRSTAIPNNGLTVRSTPNDFGAGIGEAVGQYGQVLAEAKQRANVALAQDASLQLRQKANELMNNPRNGLLAMQGKNAIGKGYEFEQAFDNAAGEIAGTLQDDAIKSMFAQQAKEMRLQFSSQANKHEMGQIKAYEQDQFQATLSVNAESAASLYGDNNAYISANKQVFQQIEEFGFSHGWSDEQILAKKQEFKTATAKRAIENQIGSDYMSFMQQNGEPSDNGGVSRYADNALSDQGSRGIRNNNPGNIRKSKDVWVGQIGDDGKFVQYTTPAHGIRAVGKNLLSYARQGYVTPEQIITRWAPPEDNNKTEKYINFVSGYLGVSRDTVLDLTDLDTITRLSMAIMTQENGKDEVAKLLSDDLSSGMQAALGLVSLPDSLQASKRLTGSAAFDALDASDQAKYLKQASQMDKERQKQQQEQLGTVLADSFAAWERGLDAPNAPSEKVIISAFGYDKGTAMIVDMREAKRYAGLISAAKDMTPQAQYSLRTSIMPHESEANYASKMQRWERFSKFVDDNIKAQDKVFSANRFQLSIQNNFPLDPNDKNNQDAADDYFANNIEPSFNIRDENSLNAVAKISSRTGIIPSQIKSKLVTGSTSKNPELVIPMAKMYGQIFDNNPSAINGLSTDAMAYYGKIYDLTRSGMDSEKAIDIAYNLTYEQNDRTKAIIAEQMRDKKYSVTDHAKLIH
;
A
#
# COMPACT_ATOMS: atom_id res chain seq x y z
N MET A 1 12.98 -49.45 -13.56
CA MET A 1 12.55 -49.83 -14.93
C MET A 1 13.11 -51.19 -15.26
N PRO A 2 12.29 -52.25 -15.43
CA PRO A 2 12.69 -53.45 -16.15
C PRO A 2 12.44 -53.25 -17.66
N ILE A 3 13.45 -53.57 -18.46
CA ILE A 3 13.44 -53.47 -19.92
C ILE A 3 12.69 -54.68 -20.50
N VAL A 4 11.68 -54.42 -21.31
CA VAL A 4 10.92 -55.42 -22.08
C VAL A 4 11.54 -55.55 -23.48
N PRO A 5 11.86 -56.77 -23.99
CA PRO A 5 12.42 -56.94 -25.32
C PRO A 5 11.41 -56.64 -26.43
N THR A 6 11.82 -55.81 -27.40
CA THR A 6 11.07 -55.56 -28.65
C THR A 6 11.41 -56.62 -29.69
N TYR A 7 10.40 -57.29 -30.25
CA TYR A 7 10.54 -58.10 -31.46
C TYR A 7 10.10 -57.29 -32.69
N LYS A 8 11.05 -57.00 -33.56
CA LYS A 8 10.82 -56.47 -34.92
C LYS A 8 10.57 -57.64 -35.88
N ASP A 9 9.57 -57.46 -36.73
CA ASP A 9 9.38 -58.09 -38.05
C ASP A 9 9.16 -59.61 -38.11
N ARG A 10 7.90 -60.02 -38.24
CA ARG A 10 7.51 -61.34 -38.76
C ARG A 10 7.62 -61.34 -40.29
N GLN A 11 8.72 -61.87 -40.81
CA GLN A 11 8.81 -62.27 -42.22
C GLN A 11 8.18 -63.65 -42.42
N VAL A 12 7.24 -63.73 -43.36
CA VAL A 12 6.65 -64.99 -43.85
C VAL A 12 7.60 -65.58 -44.90
N ARG A 13 8.05 -66.83 -44.69
CA ARG A 13 8.62 -67.66 -45.74
C ARG A 13 7.78 -68.93 -45.90
N SER A 14 7.29 -69.15 -47.12
CA SER A 14 6.68 -70.38 -47.57
C SER A 14 7.75 -71.40 -47.94
N THR A 15 7.68 -72.60 -47.37
CA THR A 15 8.53 -73.74 -47.79
C THR A 15 7.64 -74.75 -48.52
N ALA A 16 7.98 -75.02 -49.78
CA ALA A 16 7.35 -76.04 -50.61
C ALA A 16 7.76 -77.46 -50.17
N ILE A 17 6.83 -78.40 -50.29
CA ILE A 17 7.04 -79.85 -50.06
C ILE A 17 6.79 -80.60 -51.39
N PRO A 18 7.51 -81.70 -51.70
CA PRO A 18 7.82 -82.14 -53.05
C PRO A 18 6.71 -82.86 -53.82
N ASN A 19 6.87 -82.75 -55.15
CA ASN A 19 6.12 -83.36 -56.24
C ASN A 19 6.49 -84.84 -56.42
N ASN A 20 5.51 -85.76 -56.45
CA ASN A 20 5.70 -87.12 -56.96
C ASN A 20 4.58 -87.43 -57.98
N GLY A 21 5.03 -87.72 -59.20
CA GLY A 21 4.25 -87.67 -60.44
C GLY A 21 3.12 -88.68 -60.60
N LEU A 22 2.17 -88.28 -61.45
CA LEU A 22 1.65 -89.12 -62.53
C LEU A 22 1.25 -88.21 -63.69
N THR A 23 2.07 -88.19 -64.73
CA THR A 23 1.75 -87.56 -66.01
C THR A 23 0.95 -88.53 -66.86
N VAL A 24 -0.19 -88.10 -67.40
CA VAL A 24 -0.73 -88.67 -68.63
C VAL A 24 -1.04 -87.53 -69.58
N ARG A 25 -0.21 -87.42 -70.62
CA ARG A 25 -0.53 -86.73 -71.87
C ARG A 25 -1.48 -87.61 -72.66
N SER A 26 -2.56 -87.04 -73.19
CA SER A 26 -3.02 -87.37 -74.55
C SER A 26 -3.95 -86.31 -75.11
N THR A 27 -3.81 -86.12 -76.42
CA THR A 27 -4.39 -85.14 -77.33
C THR A 27 -5.71 -85.62 -77.97
N PRO A 28 -6.43 -84.77 -78.73
CA PRO A 28 -7.90 -84.81 -78.93
C PRO A 28 -8.66 -85.92 -79.70
N ASN A 29 -8.19 -87.16 -79.92
CA ASN A 29 -8.86 -88.03 -80.94
C ASN A 29 -9.48 -89.39 -80.56
N ASP A 30 -9.66 -89.77 -79.28
CA ASP A 30 -10.36 -91.04 -78.93
C ASP A 30 -11.77 -90.85 -78.34
N PHE A 31 -12.64 -90.24 -79.15
CA PHE A 31 -14.08 -90.11 -78.94
C PHE A 31 -14.80 -91.46 -79.07
N GLY A 32 -15.36 -91.98 -77.97
CA GLY A 32 -16.58 -92.80 -78.00
C GLY A 32 -16.50 -94.22 -77.44
N ALA A 33 -16.82 -94.39 -76.15
CA ALA A 33 -17.75 -95.40 -75.60
C ALA A 33 -17.62 -95.52 -74.06
N GLY A 34 -18.75 -95.45 -73.32
CA GLY A 34 -18.81 -95.91 -71.91
C GLY A 34 -19.42 -94.96 -70.88
N ILE A 35 -20.60 -94.39 -71.14
CA ILE A 35 -21.40 -93.61 -70.17
C ILE A 35 -22.20 -94.61 -69.31
N GLY A 36 -21.85 -94.80 -68.03
CA GLY A 36 -22.59 -95.73 -67.16
C GLY A 36 -22.30 -95.70 -65.66
N GLU A 37 -21.10 -95.32 -65.20
CA GLU A 37 -20.69 -95.51 -63.79
C GLU A 37 -20.24 -94.23 -63.03
N ALA A 38 -20.62 -93.03 -63.50
CA ALA A 38 -20.15 -91.75 -62.93
C ALA A 38 -21.20 -90.94 -62.13
N VAL A 39 -22.45 -91.42 -62.00
CA VAL A 39 -23.57 -90.58 -61.51
C VAL A 39 -23.65 -90.47 -59.97
N GLY A 40 -23.14 -91.46 -59.22
CA GLY A 40 -23.23 -91.47 -57.74
C GLY A 40 -22.25 -90.54 -57.00
N GLN A 41 -21.02 -90.36 -57.52
CA GLN A 41 -20.01 -89.50 -56.91
C GLN A 41 -20.19 -88.00 -57.24
N TYR A 42 -20.77 -87.68 -58.40
CA TYR A 42 -21.03 -86.29 -58.82
C TYR A 42 -22.08 -85.58 -57.95
N GLY A 43 -23.09 -86.31 -57.45
CA GLY A 43 -24.12 -85.74 -56.57
C GLY A 43 -23.58 -85.31 -55.20
N GLN A 44 -22.66 -86.09 -54.61
CA GLN A 44 -22.00 -85.74 -53.34
C GLN A 44 -21.03 -84.58 -53.49
N VAL A 45 -20.21 -84.56 -54.56
CA VAL A 45 -19.26 -83.45 -54.82
C VAL A 45 -20.00 -82.15 -55.13
N LEU A 46 -21.13 -82.20 -55.85
CA LEU A 46 -21.95 -81.02 -56.14
C LEU A 46 -22.70 -80.52 -54.90
N ALA A 47 -23.19 -81.41 -54.04
CA ALA A 47 -23.80 -81.05 -52.75
C ALA A 47 -22.77 -80.41 -51.79
N GLU A 48 -21.56 -80.96 -51.68
CA GLU A 48 -20.46 -80.36 -50.92
C GLU A 48 -20.01 -79.01 -51.51
N ALA A 49 -19.94 -78.88 -52.85
CA ALA A 49 -19.61 -77.62 -53.50
C ALA A 49 -20.68 -76.55 -53.24
N LYS A 50 -21.97 -76.92 -53.31
CA LYS A 50 -23.09 -76.04 -52.98
C LYS A 50 -23.09 -75.66 -51.49
N GLN A 51 -22.81 -76.60 -50.60
CA GLN A 51 -22.71 -76.32 -49.16
C GLN A 51 -21.54 -75.38 -48.84
N ARG A 52 -20.37 -75.58 -49.45
CA ARG A 52 -19.22 -74.66 -49.32
C ARG A 52 -19.53 -73.27 -49.88
N ALA A 53 -20.23 -73.17 -51.01
CA ALA A 53 -20.67 -71.90 -51.58
C ALA A 53 -21.69 -71.19 -50.67
N ASN A 54 -22.65 -71.92 -50.11
CA ASN A 54 -23.63 -71.38 -49.16
C ASN A 54 -22.95 -70.86 -47.87
N VAL A 55 -21.95 -71.59 -47.36
CA VAL A 55 -21.12 -71.15 -46.22
C VAL A 55 -20.38 -69.86 -46.57
N ALA A 56 -19.75 -69.78 -47.74
CA ALA A 56 -19.01 -68.59 -48.18
C ALA A 56 -19.91 -67.35 -48.33
N LEU A 57 -21.12 -67.51 -48.90
CA LEU A 57 -22.09 -66.43 -49.03
C LEU A 57 -22.63 -65.96 -47.67
N ALA A 58 -22.91 -66.89 -46.75
CA ALA A 58 -23.30 -66.54 -45.38
C ALA A 58 -22.16 -65.82 -44.62
N GLN A 59 -20.91 -66.21 -44.87
CA GLN A 59 -19.73 -65.55 -44.31
C GLN A 59 -19.54 -64.12 -44.88
N ASP A 60 -19.77 -63.93 -46.18
CA ASP A 60 -19.72 -62.59 -46.81
C ASP A 60 -20.78 -61.65 -46.22
N ALA A 61 -22.03 -62.11 -46.13
CA ALA A 61 -23.11 -61.37 -45.48
C ALA A 61 -22.77 -61.02 -44.01
N SER A 62 -22.16 -61.96 -43.28
CA SER A 62 -21.73 -61.73 -41.90
C SER A 62 -20.57 -60.75 -41.80
N LEU A 63 -19.67 -60.70 -42.80
CA LEU A 63 -18.61 -59.70 -42.88
C LEU A 63 -19.19 -58.30 -43.12
N GLN A 64 -20.18 -58.18 -44.02
CA GLN A 64 -20.88 -56.91 -44.28
C GLN A 64 -21.59 -56.40 -43.03
N LEU A 65 -22.30 -57.27 -42.31
CA LEU A 65 -22.96 -56.89 -41.05
C LEU A 65 -21.93 -56.47 -40.00
N ARG A 66 -20.78 -57.14 -39.92
CA ARG A 66 -19.69 -56.77 -39.02
C ARG A 66 -19.11 -55.39 -39.34
N GLN A 67 -18.97 -55.05 -40.62
CA GLN A 67 -18.52 -53.70 -41.04
C GLN A 67 -19.55 -52.64 -40.62
N LYS A 68 -20.84 -52.88 -40.83
CA LYS A 68 -21.92 -51.97 -40.41
C LYS A 68 -21.99 -51.82 -38.90
N ALA A 69 -21.88 -52.92 -38.15
CA ALA A 69 -21.81 -52.90 -36.69
C ALA A 69 -20.60 -52.09 -36.19
N ASN A 70 -19.45 -52.24 -36.85
CA ASN A 70 -18.25 -51.47 -36.51
C ASN A 70 -18.42 -49.96 -36.82
N GLU A 71 -19.06 -49.59 -37.92
CA GLU A 71 -19.40 -48.18 -38.22
C GLU A 71 -20.34 -47.59 -37.16
N LEU A 72 -21.42 -48.29 -36.83
CA LEU A 72 -22.39 -47.87 -35.81
C LEU A 72 -21.73 -47.70 -34.42
N MET A 73 -20.77 -48.56 -34.08
CA MET A 73 -20.12 -48.51 -32.77
C MET A 73 -18.96 -47.50 -32.71
N ASN A 74 -18.05 -47.56 -33.68
CA ASN A 74 -16.71 -46.96 -33.59
C ASN A 74 -16.52 -45.73 -34.49
N ASN A 75 -17.53 -45.27 -35.23
CA ASN A 75 -17.37 -44.06 -36.03
C ASN A 75 -17.07 -42.84 -35.14
N PRO A 76 -15.98 -42.10 -35.38
CA PRO A 76 -15.54 -41.02 -34.50
C PRO A 76 -16.47 -39.80 -34.49
N ARG A 77 -17.39 -39.67 -35.44
CA ARG A 77 -18.33 -38.55 -35.53
C ARG A 77 -19.73 -38.89 -35.05
N ASN A 78 -20.22 -40.10 -35.35
CA ASN A 78 -21.60 -40.48 -35.11
C ASN A 78 -21.78 -41.90 -34.55
N GLY A 79 -20.69 -42.59 -34.19
CA GLY A 79 -20.76 -43.90 -33.54
C GLY A 79 -21.14 -43.78 -32.07
N LEU A 80 -21.74 -44.83 -31.51
CA LEU A 80 -22.19 -44.85 -30.12
C LEU A 80 -21.06 -44.54 -29.13
N LEU A 81 -19.85 -45.07 -29.35
CA LEU A 81 -18.71 -44.84 -28.46
C LEU A 81 -18.18 -43.40 -28.50
N ALA A 82 -18.52 -42.62 -29.52
CA ALA A 82 -18.16 -41.21 -29.61
C ALA A 82 -19.10 -40.31 -28.79
N MET A 83 -20.27 -40.82 -28.36
CA MET A 83 -21.23 -40.10 -27.54
C MET A 83 -20.80 -40.12 -26.07
N GLN A 84 -20.84 -38.97 -25.39
CA GLN A 84 -20.40 -38.80 -24.00
C GLN A 84 -21.46 -38.13 -23.11
N GLY A 85 -21.42 -38.44 -21.81
CA GLY A 85 -22.31 -37.89 -20.79
C GLY A 85 -23.78 -38.08 -21.14
N LYS A 86 -24.59 -37.02 -20.95
CA LYS A 86 -26.03 -37.03 -21.24
C LYS A 86 -26.38 -37.46 -22.67
N ASN A 87 -25.50 -37.23 -23.65
CA ASN A 87 -25.78 -37.54 -25.06
C ASN A 87 -25.73 -39.04 -25.39
N ALA A 88 -25.14 -39.87 -24.52
CA ALA A 88 -25.10 -41.32 -24.70
C ALA A 88 -26.30 -42.05 -24.05
N ILE A 89 -27.02 -41.37 -23.15
CA ILE A 89 -28.12 -41.95 -22.38
C ILE A 89 -29.32 -42.21 -23.31
N GLY A 90 -29.83 -43.44 -23.31
CA GLY A 90 -30.89 -43.93 -24.18
C GLY A 90 -30.46 -44.26 -25.60
N LYS A 91 -29.20 -43.99 -25.98
CA LYS A 91 -28.73 -44.19 -27.36
C LYS A 91 -28.37 -45.64 -27.68
N GLY A 92 -28.07 -46.49 -26.69
CA GLY A 92 -27.82 -47.91 -26.95
C GLY A 92 -28.96 -48.58 -27.71
N TYR A 93 -30.21 -48.31 -27.30
CA TYR A 93 -31.41 -48.85 -27.95
C TYR A 93 -31.56 -48.41 -29.42
N GLU A 94 -31.29 -47.14 -29.73
CA GLU A 94 -31.37 -46.63 -31.10
C GLU A 94 -30.33 -47.28 -32.02
N PHE A 95 -29.10 -47.47 -31.52
CA PHE A 95 -28.02 -48.11 -32.28
C PHE A 95 -28.23 -49.61 -32.43
N GLU A 96 -28.87 -50.24 -31.44
CA GLU A 96 -29.33 -51.61 -31.51
C GLU A 96 -30.40 -51.82 -32.59
N GLN A 97 -31.38 -50.91 -32.72
CA GLN A 97 -32.34 -50.94 -33.82
C GLN A 97 -31.66 -50.75 -35.18
N ALA A 98 -30.68 -49.84 -35.27
CA ALA A 98 -29.90 -49.63 -36.49
C ALA A 98 -29.12 -50.89 -36.91
N PHE A 99 -28.60 -51.65 -35.95
CA PHE A 99 -27.99 -52.96 -36.20
C PHE A 99 -29.03 -53.95 -36.74
N ASP A 100 -30.20 -54.05 -36.10
CA ASP A 100 -31.24 -55.01 -36.47
C ASP A 100 -31.78 -54.72 -37.89
N ASN A 101 -31.91 -53.44 -38.24
CA ASN A 101 -32.27 -53.01 -39.60
C ASN A 101 -31.20 -53.42 -40.62
N ALA A 102 -29.92 -53.17 -40.34
CA ALA A 102 -28.82 -53.58 -41.22
C ALA A 102 -28.76 -55.11 -41.43
N ALA A 103 -29.02 -55.88 -40.37
CA ALA A 103 -29.11 -57.34 -40.46
C ALA A 103 -30.29 -57.79 -41.33
N GLY A 104 -31.46 -57.14 -41.19
CA GLY A 104 -32.65 -57.40 -42.00
C GLY A 104 -32.43 -57.09 -43.49
N GLU A 105 -31.82 -55.95 -43.79
CA GLU A 105 -31.46 -55.56 -45.16
C GLU A 105 -30.53 -56.58 -45.82
N ILE A 106 -29.46 -57.00 -45.13
CA ILE A 106 -28.52 -58.00 -45.62
C ILE A 106 -29.22 -59.35 -45.83
N ALA A 107 -30.05 -59.80 -44.88
CA ALA A 107 -30.81 -61.05 -45.02
C ALA A 107 -31.75 -61.03 -46.24
N GLY A 108 -32.33 -59.87 -46.56
CA GLY A 108 -33.20 -59.68 -47.73
C GLY A 108 -32.49 -59.85 -49.08
N THR A 109 -31.16 -59.74 -49.13
CA THR A 109 -30.37 -59.96 -50.35
C THR A 109 -30.04 -61.43 -50.63
N LEU A 110 -30.22 -62.31 -49.63
CA LEU A 110 -29.91 -63.73 -49.72
C LEU A 110 -31.07 -64.50 -50.36
N GLN A 111 -30.78 -65.35 -51.35
CA GLN A 111 -31.82 -66.07 -52.11
C GLN A 111 -32.15 -67.47 -51.59
N ASP A 112 -31.22 -68.15 -50.91
CA ASP A 112 -31.37 -69.53 -50.42
C ASP A 112 -31.59 -69.55 -48.89
N ASP A 113 -32.61 -70.28 -48.44
CA ASP A 113 -33.03 -70.32 -47.04
C ASP A 113 -31.98 -70.95 -46.11
N ALA A 114 -31.13 -71.86 -46.62
CA ALA A 114 -30.02 -72.41 -45.85
C ALA A 114 -28.97 -71.32 -45.55
N ILE A 115 -28.71 -70.42 -46.51
CA ILE A 115 -27.78 -69.29 -46.33
C ILE A 115 -28.37 -68.29 -45.31
N LYS A 116 -29.67 -67.97 -45.42
CA LYS A 116 -30.37 -67.11 -44.47
C LYS A 116 -30.30 -67.66 -43.05
N SER A 117 -30.52 -68.96 -42.87
CA SER A 117 -30.44 -69.60 -41.55
C SER A 117 -29.03 -69.52 -40.95
N MET A 118 -28.00 -69.77 -41.77
CA MET A 118 -26.60 -69.66 -41.33
C MET A 118 -26.21 -68.22 -40.96
N PHE A 119 -26.61 -67.25 -41.78
CA PHE A 119 -26.40 -65.82 -41.50
C PHE A 119 -27.15 -65.38 -40.26
N ALA A 120 -28.43 -65.76 -40.10
CA ALA A 120 -29.24 -65.39 -38.95
C ALA A 120 -28.62 -65.85 -37.62
N GLN A 121 -28.00 -67.04 -37.60
CA GLN A 121 -27.28 -67.52 -36.42
C GLN A 121 -26.06 -66.63 -36.10
N GLN A 122 -25.24 -66.27 -37.11
CA GLN A 122 -24.10 -65.37 -36.91
C GLN A 122 -24.52 -63.94 -36.56
N ALA A 123 -25.60 -63.44 -37.17
CA ALA A 123 -26.17 -62.13 -36.87
C ALA A 123 -26.66 -62.04 -35.41
N LYS A 124 -27.27 -63.11 -34.90
CA LYS A 124 -27.69 -63.19 -33.49
C LYS A 124 -26.50 -63.13 -32.52
N GLU A 125 -25.40 -63.81 -32.82
CA GLU A 125 -24.18 -63.75 -32.02
C GLU A 125 -23.55 -62.34 -32.05
N MET A 126 -23.47 -61.72 -33.24
CA MET A 126 -22.97 -60.35 -33.38
C MET A 126 -23.87 -59.33 -32.65
N ARG A 127 -25.19 -59.53 -32.65
CA ARG A 127 -26.15 -58.68 -31.95
C ARG A 127 -25.94 -58.69 -30.43
N LEU A 128 -25.67 -59.86 -29.86
CA LEU A 128 -25.38 -60.01 -28.43
C LEU A 128 -24.09 -59.26 -28.05
N GLN A 129 -23.04 -59.36 -28.87
CA GLN A 129 -21.79 -58.63 -28.64
C GLN A 129 -21.99 -57.12 -28.76
N PHE A 130 -22.71 -56.67 -29.81
CA PHE A 130 -23.02 -55.26 -30.03
C PHE A 130 -23.82 -54.67 -28.86
N SER A 131 -24.88 -55.37 -28.43
CA SER A 131 -25.70 -54.98 -27.28
C SER A 131 -24.88 -54.91 -26.00
N SER A 132 -24.02 -55.91 -25.75
CA SER A 132 -23.14 -55.92 -24.57
C SER A 132 -22.22 -54.70 -24.54
N GLN A 133 -21.66 -54.32 -25.69
CA GLN A 133 -20.78 -53.15 -25.80
C GLN A 133 -21.55 -51.83 -25.68
N ALA A 134 -22.71 -51.72 -26.33
CA ALA A 134 -23.59 -50.56 -26.24
C ALA A 134 -24.02 -50.28 -24.80
N ASN A 135 -24.54 -51.32 -24.13
CA ASN A 135 -24.99 -51.23 -22.74
C ASN A 135 -23.85 -50.89 -21.77
N LYS A 136 -22.65 -51.45 -21.97
CA LYS A 136 -21.48 -51.11 -21.13
C LYS A 136 -21.07 -49.66 -21.29
N HIS A 137 -21.03 -49.15 -22.53
CA HIS A 137 -20.69 -47.75 -22.79
C HIS A 137 -21.73 -46.81 -22.20
N GLU A 138 -23.00 -47.05 -22.49
CA GLU A 138 -24.11 -46.23 -21.99
C GLU A 138 -24.13 -46.21 -20.45
N MET A 139 -24.01 -47.37 -19.80
CA MET A 139 -23.93 -47.44 -18.33
C MET A 139 -22.71 -46.70 -17.77
N GLY A 140 -21.57 -46.75 -18.46
CA GLY A 140 -20.38 -45.98 -18.09
C GLY A 140 -20.62 -44.47 -18.19
N GLN A 141 -21.30 -44.00 -19.25
CA GLN A 141 -21.62 -42.59 -19.46
C GLN A 141 -22.69 -42.07 -18.49
N ILE A 142 -23.69 -42.89 -18.14
CA ILE A 142 -24.68 -42.57 -17.10
C ILE A 142 -23.95 -42.30 -15.78
N LYS A 143 -23.10 -43.23 -15.33
CA LYS A 143 -22.34 -43.08 -14.07
C LYS A 143 -21.44 -41.85 -14.07
N ALA A 144 -20.75 -41.58 -15.18
CA ALA A 144 -19.90 -40.38 -15.30
C ALA A 144 -20.73 -39.10 -15.21
N TYR A 145 -21.87 -39.05 -15.91
CA TYR A 145 -22.76 -37.89 -15.87
C TYR A 145 -23.36 -37.66 -14.48
N GLU A 146 -23.80 -38.71 -13.78
CA GLU A 146 -24.31 -38.63 -12.40
C GLU A 146 -23.25 -38.09 -11.45
N GLN A 147 -22.01 -38.57 -11.56
CA GLN A 147 -20.88 -38.10 -10.76
C GLN A 147 -20.55 -36.62 -11.02
N ASP A 148 -20.56 -36.19 -12.29
CA ASP A 148 -20.33 -34.79 -12.65
C ASP A 148 -21.43 -33.87 -12.11
N GLN A 149 -22.71 -34.26 -12.23
CA GLN A 149 -23.84 -33.50 -11.67
C GLN A 149 -23.77 -33.42 -10.14
N PHE A 150 -23.38 -34.51 -9.49
CA PHE A 150 -23.19 -34.54 -8.05
C PHE A 150 -22.07 -33.59 -7.61
N GLN A 151 -20.91 -33.64 -8.28
CA GLN A 151 -19.79 -32.75 -7.97
C GLN A 151 -20.13 -31.26 -8.21
N ALA A 152 -20.91 -30.96 -9.27
CA ALA A 152 -21.41 -29.61 -9.50
C ALA A 152 -22.38 -29.15 -8.40
N THR A 153 -23.28 -30.03 -7.96
CA THR A 153 -24.21 -29.77 -6.85
C THR A 153 -23.46 -29.50 -5.54
N LEU A 154 -22.45 -30.32 -5.23
CA LEU A 154 -21.57 -30.07 -4.08
C LEU A 154 -20.87 -28.72 -4.21
N SER A 155 -20.40 -28.34 -5.40
CA SER A 155 -19.71 -27.06 -5.58
C SER A 155 -20.63 -25.86 -5.30
N VAL A 156 -21.87 -25.89 -5.80
CA VAL A 156 -22.88 -24.84 -5.55
C VAL A 156 -23.27 -24.80 -4.06
N ASN A 157 -23.48 -25.96 -3.45
CA ASN A 157 -23.82 -26.03 -2.03
C ASN A 157 -22.66 -25.56 -1.14
N ALA A 158 -21.41 -25.84 -1.51
CA ALA A 158 -20.24 -25.34 -0.81
C ALA A 158 -20.18 -23.81 -0.87
N GLU A 159 -20.49 -23.21 -2.03
CA GLU A 159 -20.56 -21.76 -2.18
C GLU A 159 -21.68 -21.14 -1.33
N SER A 160 -22.87 -21.74 -1.36
CA SER A 160 -24.01 -21.30 -0.55
C SER A 160 -23.70 -21.39 0.95
N ALA A 161 -23.20 -22.54 1.42
CA ALA A 161 -22.82 -22.71 2.82
C ALA A 161 -21.68 -21.77 3.23
N ALA A 162 -20.67 -21.58 2.37
CA ALA A 162 -19.56 -20.69 2.64
C ALA A 162 -19.97 -19.22 2.76
N SER A 163 -21.07 -18.80 2.13
CA SER A 163 -21.60 -17.44 2.27
C SER A 163 -22.20 -17.16 3.66
N LEU A 164 -22.50 -18.22 4.43
CA LEU A 164 -23.11 -18.15 5.76
C LEU A 164 -22.06 -18.02 6.87
N TYR A 165 -20.82 -17.61 6.57
CA TYR A 165 -19.72 -17.52 7.54
C TYR A 165 -20.03 -16.62 8.76
N GLY A 166 -20.95 -15.67 8.63
CA GLY A 166 -21.39 -14.79 9.72
C GLY A 166 -22.39 -15.43 10.70
N ASP A 167 -22.98 -16.58 10.36
CA ASP A 167 -23.94 -17.30 11.21
C ASP A 167 -23.55 -18.78 11.32
N ASN A 168 -22.95 -19.14 12.45
CA ASN A 168 -22.53 -20.51 12.75
C ASN A 168 -23.67 -21.53 12.65
N ASN A 169 -24.88 -21.19 13.12
CA ASN A 169 -25.98 -22.14 13.15
C ASN A 169 -26.49 -22.41 11.74
N ALA A 170 -26.60 -21.36 10.93
CA ALA A 170 -26.96 -21.47 9.51
C ALA A 170 -25.89 -22.25 8.73
N TYR A 171 -24.61 -21.92 8.94
CA TYR A 171 -23.47 -22.63 8.33
C TYR A 171 -23.49 -24.13 8.65
N ILE A 172 -23.65 -24.49 9.94
CA ILE A 172 -23.72 -25.89 10.37
C ILE A 172 -24.91 -26.61 9.74
N SER A 173 -26.07 -25.94 9.70
CA SER A 173 -27.30 -26.52 9.14
C SER A 173 -27.19 -26.78 7.64
N ALA A 174 -26.61 -25.84 6.89
CA ALA A 174 -26.36 -26.00 5.46
C ALA A 174 -25.40 -27.18 5.18
N ASN A 175 -24.31 -27.30 5.94
CA ASN A 175 -23.37 -28.42 5.79
C ASN A 175 -24.05 -29.78 6.11
N LYS A 176 -24.91 -29.84 7.13
CA LYS A 176 -25.66 -31.06 7.48
C LYS A 176 -26.58 -31.53 6.35
N GLN A 177 -27.27 -30.61 5.67
CA GLN A 177 -28.12 -30.95 4.53
C GLN A 177 -27.31 -31.56 3.39
N VAL A 178 -26.10 -31.04 3.13
CA VAL A 178 -25.22 -31.60 2.09
C VAL A 178 -24.68 -32.97 2.51
N PHE A 179 -24.38 -33.17 3.79
CA PHE A 179 -23.95 -34.49 4.28
C PHE A 179 -25.00 -35.57 4.03
N GLN A 180 -26.29 -35.25 4.15
CA GLN A 180 -27.38 -36.17 3.81
C GLN A 180 -27.38 -36.49 2.31
N GLN A 181 -27.17 -35.50 1.45
CA GLN A 181 -27.06 -35.73 0.00
C GLN A 181 -25.85 -36.61 -0.37
N ILE A 182 -24.71 -36.43 0.34
CA ILE A 182 -23.53 -37.28 0.15
C ILE A 182 -23.81 -38.72 0.61
N GLU A 183 -24.54 -38.92 1.71
CA GLU A 183 -24.98 -40.25 2.17
C GLU A 183 -25.88 -40.92 1.14
N GLU A 184 -26.94 -40.24 0.71
CA GLU A 184 -27.91 -40.77 -0.27
C GLU A 184 -27.24 -41.12 -1.61
N PHE A 185 -26.35 -40.25 -2.10
CA PHE A 185 -25.57 -40.52 -3.30
C PHE A 185 -24.62 -41.70 -3.08
N GLY A 186 -23.86 -41.71 -1.98
CA GLY A 186 -22.91 -42.78 -1.70
C GLY A 186 -23.57 -44.15 -1.57
N PHE A 187 -24.68 -44.25 -0.83
CA PHE A 187 -25.42 -45.51 -0.67
C PHE A 187 -26.01 -46.02 -1.99
N SER A 188 -26.59 -45.13 -2.80
CA SER A 188 -27.14 -45.51 -4.12
C SER A 188 -26.05 -45.96 -5.11
N HIS A 189 -24.81 -45.54 -4.90
CA HIS A 189 -23.67 -45.86 -5.76
C HIS A 189 -22.73 -46.93 -5.17
N GLY A 190 -23.11 -47.56 -4.05
CA GLY A 190 -22.35 -48.66 -3.43
C GLY A 190 -21.04 -48.23 -2.78
N TRP A 191 -20.92 -46.98 -2.36
CA TRP A 191 -19.75 -46.50 -1.60
C TRP A 191 -19.69 -47.16 -0.23
N SER A 192 -18.47 -47.41 0.26
CA SER A 192 -18.27 -47.81 1.64
C SER A 192 -18.50 -46.64 2.59
N ASP A 193 -18.74 -46.94 3.87
CA ASP A 193 -18.90 -45.91 4.91
C ASP A 193 -17.66 -45.00 5.00
N GLU A 194 -16.46 -45.54 4.79
CA GLU A 194 -15.22 -44.77 4.74
C GLU A 194 -15.18 -43.80 3.55
N GLN A 195 -15.67 -44.21 2.37
CA GLN A 195 -15.73 -43.34 1.19
C GLN A 195 -16.73 -42.19 1.40
N ILE A 196 -17.89 -42.49 1.98
CA ILE A 196 -18.90 -41.47 2.34
C ILE A 196 -18.30 -40.49 3.35
N LEU A 197 -17.62 -41.00 4.40
CA LEU A 197 -16.98 -40.17 5.41
C LEU A 197 -15.88 -39.29 4.81
N ALA A 198 -15.04 -39.85 3.94
CA ALA A 198 -13.99 -39.12 3.25
C ALA A 198 -14.58 -37.97 2.40
N LYS A 199 -15.67 -38.23 1.65
CA LYS A 199 -16.31 -37.19 0.82
C LYS A 199 -16.96 -36.09 1.65
N LYS A 200 -17.57 -36.42 2.80
CA LYS A 200 -18.07 -35.40 3.74
C LYS A 200 -16.94 -34.55 4.30
N GLN A 201 -15.81 -35.15 4.66
CA GLN A 201 -14.65 -34.43 5.20
C GLN A 201 -14.01 -33.54 4.13
N GLU A 202 -13.93 -34.00 2.88
CA GLU A 202 -13.52 -33.21 1.72
C GLU A 202 -14.43 -31.97 1.57
N PHE A 203 -15.76 -32.18 1.52
CA PHE A 203 -16.74 -31.10 1.40
C PHE A 203 -16.65 -30.10 2.55
N LYS A 204 -16.59 -30.60 3.80
CA LYS A 204 -16.48 -29.79 5.02
C LYS A 204 -15.25 -28.90 4.98
N THR A 205 -14.11 -29.45 4.56
CA THR A 205 -12.84 -28.73 4.49
C THR A 205 -12.86 -27.69 3.38
N ALA A 206 -13.35 -28.05 2.19
CA ALA A 206 -13.47 -27.11 1.07
C ALA A 206 -14.41 -25.93 1.38
N THR A 207 -15.56 -26.22 1.99
CA THR A 207 -16.54 -25.19 2.39
C THR A 207 -15.97 -24.28 3.48
N ALA A 208 -15.27 -24.83 4.47
CA ALA A 208 -14.62 -24.07 5.52
C ALA A 208 -13.56 -23.10 4.98
N LYS A 209 -12.70 -23.56 4.05
CA LYS A 209 -11.69 -22.71 3.41
C LYS A 209 -12.33 -21.52 2.71
N ARG A 210 -13.35 -21.78 1.89
CA ARG A 210 -14.09 -20.74 1.16
C ARG A 210 -14.81 -19.78 2.11
N ALA A 211 -15.38 -20.28 3.21
CA ALA A 211 -16.04 -19.46 4.22
C ALA A 211 -15.07 -18.48 4.90
N ILE A 212 -13.87 -18.96 5.26
CA ILE A 212 -12.82 -18.12 5.85
C ILE A 212 -12.28 -17.12 4.83
N GLU A 213 -12.09 -17.52 3.57
CA GLU A 213 -11.69 -16.60 2.49
C GLU A 213 -12.72 -15.49 2.28
N ASN A 214 -14.01 -15.82 2.28
CA ASN A 214 -15.10 -14.85 2.21
C ASN A 214 -15.09 -13.91 3.43
N GLN A 215 -14.91 -14.45 4.64
CA GLN A 215 -14.87 -13.65 5.87
C GLN A 215 -13.68 -12.68 5.87
N ILE A 216 -12.48 -13.13 5.51
CA ILE A 216 -11.28 -12.28 5.42
C ILE A 216 -11.45 -11.21 4.35
N GLY A 217 -11.97 -11.59 3.17
CA GLY A 217 -12.22 -10.66 2.07
C GLY A 217 -13.26 -9.58 2.41
N SER A 218 -14.25 -9.92 3.24
CA SER A 218 -15.29 -8.97 3.68
C SER A 218 -14.85 -8.12 4.87
N ASP A 219 -14.31 -8.73 5.92
CA ASP A 219 -13.91 -8.07 7.16
C ASP A 219 -12.86 -8.92 7.90
N TYR A 220 -11.60 -8.76 7.50
CA TYR A 220 -10.48 -9.42 8.15
C TYR A 220 -10.32 -9.04 9.62
N MET A 221 -10.84 -7.89 10.06
CA MET A 221 -10.76 -7.46 11.46
C MET A 221 -11.73 -8.23 12.33
N SER A 222 -12.96 -8.40 11.88
CA SER A 222 -13.91 -9.30 12.54
C SER A 222 -13.38 -10.74 12.58
N PHE A 223 -12.79 -11.21 11.48
CA PHE A 223 -12.12 -12.52 11.44
C PHE A 223 -11.01 -12.63 12.50
N MET A 224 -10.13 -11.64 12.61
CA MET A 224 -9.04 -11.62 13.60
C MET A 224 -9.58 -11.49 15.04
N GLN A 225 -10.60 -10.68 15.27
CA GLN A 225 -11.24 -10.56 16.58
C GLN A 225 -11.89 -11.87 17.02
N GLN A 226 -12.50 -12.61 16.09
CA GLN A 226 -13.15 -13.87 16.40
C GLN A 226 -12.18 -15.05 16.52
N ASN A 227 -11.16 -15.09 15.66
CA ASN A 227 -10.31 -16.28 15.48
C ASN A 227 -8.85 -16.06 15.88
N GLY A 228 -8.40 -14.82 16.13
CA GLY A 228 -7.03 -14.50 16.57
C GLY A 228 -6.78 -14.90 18.01
N GLU A 229 -5.50 -15.08 18.37
CA GLU A 229 -5.14 -15.27 19.78
C GLU A 229 -5.32 -13.97 20.56
N PRO A 230 -5.42 -13.99 21.90
CA PRO A 230 -5.55 -12.76 22.67
C PRO A 230 -4.45 -11.73 22.39
N SER A 231 -3.22 -12.16 22.06
CA SER A 231 -2.14 -11.26 21.64
C SER A 231 -2.42 -10.48 20.35
N ASP A 232 -3.24 -11.05 19.46
CA ASP A 232 -3.63 -10.45 18.20
C ASP A 232 -4.73 -9.39 18.42
N ASN A 233 -5.44 -9.47 19.56
CA ASN A 233 -6.50 -8.57 20.00
C ASN A 233 -6.06 -7.60 21.13
N GLY A 234 -4.77 -7.27 21.21
CA GLY A 234 -4.23 -6.29 22.17
C GLY A 234 -3.73 -6.86 23.50
N GLY A 235 -3.72 -8.19 23.64
CA GLY A 235 -3.21 -8.88 24.82
C GLY A 235 -4.18 -8.88 26.00
N VAL A 236 -3.80 -9.54 27.09
CA VAL A 236 -4.66 -9.72 28.28
C VAL A 236 -3.97 -9.12 29.51
N SER A 237 -4.64 -8.17 30.17
CA SER A 237 -4.22 -7.65 31.50
C SER A 237 -4.49 -8.67 32.61
N ARG A 238 -3.74 -8.57 33.73
CA ARG A 238 -3.90 -9.47 34.87
C ARG A 238 -4.43 -8.78 36.12
N TYR A 239 -5.19 -9.52 36.92
CA TYR A 239 -5.61 -9.15 38.28
C TYR A 239 -4.84 -9.98 39.33
N ALA A 240 -4.51 -9.41 40.48
CA ALA A 240 -3.76 -10.11 41.55
C ALA A 240 -4.68 -11.06 42.32
N ASP A 241 -4.27 -12.32 42.54
CA ASP A 241 -4.80 -13.08 43.68
C ASP A 241 -3.84 -12.81 44.84
N ASN A 242 -4.29 -12.09 45.88
CA ASN A 242 -3.57 -11.95 47.14
C ASN A 242 -3.63 -13.29 47.90
N ALA A 243 -2.97 -14.33 47.39
CA ALA A 243 -2.79 -15.58 48.09
C ALA A 243 -1.53 -16.30 47.58
N LEU A 244 -0.43 -16.13 48.31
CA LEU A 244 0.58 -17.17 48.41
C LEU A 244 -0.10 -18.36 49.10
N SER A 245 -0.61 -19.33 48.34
CA SER A 245 -1.10 -20.59 48.91
C SER A 245 -0.14 -21.72 48.56
N ASP A 246 0.38 -22.30 49.64
CA ASP A 246 1.46 -23.24 49.86
C ASP A 246 1.21 -24.67 49.29
N GLN A 247 0.85 -24.77 48.01
CA GLN A 247 0.69 -26.05 47.29
C GLN A 247 1.15 -25.85 45.85
N GLY A 248 2.40 -26.25 45.53
CA GLY A 248 3.02 -26.35 44.19
C GLY A 248 2.50 -25.38 43.13
N SER A 249 3.29 -24.35 42.80
CA SER A 249 2.85 -23.16 42.03
C SER A 249 1.83 -23.50 40.93
N ARG A 250 0.59 -23.03 41.13
CA ARG A 250 -0.55 -23.23 40.21
C ARG A 250 -0.18 -22.96 38.76
N GLY A 251 0.65 -21.93 38.52
CA GLY A 251 1.16 -21.59 37.19
C GLY A 251 1.94 -22.73 36.55
N ILE A 252 2.88 -23.37 37.26
CA ILE A 252 3.64 -24.51 36.73
C ILE A 252 2.72 -25.72 36.52
N ARG A 253 1.81 -26.01 37.45
CA ARG A 253 0.83 -27.11 37.30
C ARG A 253 -0.08 -26.93 36.07
N ASN A 254 -0.47 -25.70 35.78
CA ASN A 254 -1.31 -25.37 34.64
C ASN A 254 -0.52 -25.18 33.32
N ASN A 255 0.80 -25.44 33.31
CA ASN A 255 1.69 -25.07 32.21
C ASN A 255 1.59 -23.59 31.80
N ASN A 256 1.23 -22.73 32.74
CA ASN A 256 0.96 -21.30 32.58
C ASN A 256 1.88 -20.49 33.52
N PRO A 257 3.20 -20.45 33.25
CA PRO A 257 4.16 -19.81 34.15
C PRO A 257 3.99 -18.28 34.23
N GLY A 258 3.27 -17.65 33.29
CA GLY A 258 2.92 -16.23 33.38
C GLY A 258 1.69 -15.91 34.22
N ASN A 259 0.97 -16.93 34.71
CA ASN A 259 -0.38 -16.78 35.29
C ASN A 259 -1.32 -15.97 34.35
N ILE A 260 -1.32 -16.28 33.05
CA ILE A 260 -2.22 -15.66 32.06
C ILE A 260 -3.67 -16.05 32.36
N ARG A 261 -4.54 -15.05 32.39
CA ARG A 261 -5.97 -15.22 32.69
C ARG A 261 -6.75 -15.72 31.49
N LYS A 262 -7.86 -16.39 31.76
CA LYS A 262 -8.81 -16.72 30.68
C LYS A 262 -9.41 -15.43 30.12
N SER A 263 -9.65 -15.45 28.82
CA SER A 263 -10.33 -14.38 28.09
C SER A 263 -11.40 -15.00 27.19
N LYS A 264 -12.13 -14.17 26.45
CA LYS A 264 -13.04 -14.67 25.40
C LYS A 264 -12.26 -15.44 24.32
N ASP A 265 -11.04 -15.00 24.04
CA ASP A 265 -10.21 -15.55 22.99
C ASP A 265 -9.32 -16.67 23.54
N VAL A 266 -9.11 -17.70 22.73
CA VAL A 266 -8.41 -18.94 23.10
C VAL A 266 -6.97 -18.87 22.61
N TRP A 267 -6.00 -19.26 23.44
CA TRP A 267 -4.59 -19.36 23.03
C TRP A 267 -4.29 -20.65 22.27
N VAL A 268 -3.28 -20.65 21.39
CA VAL A 268 -2.74 -21.90 20.82
C VAL A 268 -2.14 -22.76 21.94
N GLY A 269 -2.56 -24.02 22.00
CA GLY A 269 -2.19 -24.97 23.05
C GLY A 269 -2.98 -24.85 24.35
N GLN A 270 -4.00 -23.99 24.41
CA GLN A 270 -4.94 -23.96 25.53
C GLN A 270 -5.85 -25.19 25.52
N ILE A 271 -5.92 -25.90 26.64
CA ILE A 271 -6.74 -27.12 26.82
C ILE A 271 -7.89 -26.94 27.82
N GLY A 272 -7.91 -25.81 28.54
CA GLY A 272 -8.93 -25.51 29.54
C GLY A 272 -8.58 -24.29 30.40
N ASP A 273 -9.26 -24.15 31.53
CA ASP A 273 -8.97 -23.18 32.58
C ASP A 273 -9.28 -23.75 33.97
N ASP A 274 -8.69 -23.17 35.01
CA ASP A 274 -8.95 -23.54 36.42
C ASP A 274 -10.01 -22.66 37.11
N GLY A 275 -10.86 -22.01 36.31
CA GLY A 275 -11.84 -21.02 36.76
C GLY A 275 -11.37 -19.59 36.62
N LYS A 276 -10.05 -19.31 36.75
CA LYS A 276 -9.47 -17.96 36.60
C LYS A 276 -8.33 -17.88 35.57
N PHE A 277 -7.51 -18.91 35.46
CA PHE A 277 -6.28 -18.95 34.66
C PHE A 277 -6.32 -20.03 33.60
N VAL A 278 -5.67 -19.75 32.46
CA VAL A 278 -5.57 -20.69 31.34
C VAL A 278 -4.73 -21.91 31.73
N GLN A 279 -5.11 -23.08 31.22
CA GLN A 279 -4.30 -24.31 31.24
C GLN A 279 -3.78 -24.63 29.84
N TYR A 280 -2.48 -24.90 29.74
CA TYR A 280 -1.83 -25.22 28.46
C TYR A 280 -1.43 -26.70 28.38
N THR A 281 -1.34 -27.20 27.16
CA THR A 281 -0.92 -28.57 26.85
C THR A 281 0.52 -28.86 27.29
N THR A 282 1.45 -27.92 27.09
CA THR A 282 2.85 -28.04 27.52
C THR A 282 3.37 -26.72 28.09
N PRO A 283 4.43 -26.74 28.92
CA PRO A 283 5.05 -25.52 29.44
C PRO A 283 5.49 -24.55 28.34
N ALA A 284 6.07 -25.06 27.24
CA ALA A 284 6.45 -24.26 26.08
C ALA A 284 5.29 -23.42 25.50
N HIS A 285 4.05 -23.93 25.52
CA HIS A 285 2.88 -23.19 25.05
C HIS A 285 2.51 -22.02 25.97
N GLY A 286 2.56 -22.21 27.29
CA GLY A 286 2.34 -21.11 28.23
C GLY A 286 3.45 -20.06 28.17
N ILE A 287 4.69 -20.49 28.00
CA ILE A 287 5.85 -19.60 27.79
C ILE A 287 5.67 -18.79 26.51
N ARG A 288 5.27 -19.44 25.41
CA ARG A 288 4.93 -18.78 24.15
C ARG A 288 3.84 -17.72 24.32
N ALA A 289 2.79 -18.04 25.07
CA ALA A 289 1.71 -17.09 25.35
C ALA A 289 2.20 -15.87 26.14
N VAL A 290 3.14 -16.04 27.08
CA VAL A 290 3.80 -14.92 27.78
C VAL A 290 4.52 -14.01 26.78
N GLY A 291 5.39 -14.59 25.95
CA GLY A 291 6.13 -13.83 24.95
C GLY A 291 5.19 -13.11 23.97
N LYS A 292 4.15 -13.78 23.47
CA LYS A 292 3.17 -13.19 22.58
C LYS A 292 2.38 -12.03 23.22
N ASN A 293 2.05 -12.14 24.50
CA ASN A 293 1.38 -11.06 25.23
C ASN A 293 2.28 -9.84 25.35
N LEU A 294 3.56 -10.04 25.69
CA LEU A 294 4.55 -8.97 25.76
C LEU A 294 4.82 -8.31 24.39
N LEU A 295 4.91 -9.09 23.32
CA LEU A 295 5.00 -8.56 21.96
C LEU A 295 3.77 -7.74 21.58
N SER A 296 2.58 -8.13 22.06
CA SER A 296 1.35 -7.33 21.89
C SER A 296 1.43 -5.98 22.60
N TYR A 297 2.03 -5.96 23.79
CA TYR A 297 2.25 -4.73 24.55
C TYR A 297 3.26 -3.82 23.84
N ALA A 298 4.37 -4.36 23.34
CA ALA A 298 5.34 -3.61 22.54
C ALA A 298 4.73 -3.03 21.26
N ARG A 299 3.84 -3.77 20.57
CA ARG A 299 3.10 -3.24 19.40
C ARG A 299 2.22 -2.04 19.74
N GLN A 300 1.74 -1.95 20.98
CA GLN A 300 0.97 -0.81 21.48
C GLN A 300 1.88 0.29 22.07
N GLY A 301 3.20 0.07 22.06
CA GLY A 301 4.23 0.99 22.52
C GLY A 301 4.57 0.91 24.00
N TYR A 302 4.10 -0.11 24.73
CA TYR A 302 4.60 -0.37 26.09
C TYR A 302 5.92 -1.12 25.98
N VAL A 303 7.03 -0.40 26.09
CA VAL A 303 8.39 -0.91 25.81
C VAL A 303 9.36 -0.69 26.96
N THR A 304 9.00 0.04 28.02
CA THR A 304 9.82 0.14 29.23
C THR A 304 9.35 -0.82 30.33
N PRO A 305 10.23 -1.24 31.28
CA PRO A 305 9.82 -2.05 32.43
C PRO A 305 8.62 -1.47 33.18
N GLU A 306 8.60 -0.16 33.41
CA GLU A 306 7.49 0.53 34.08
C GLU A 306 6.18 0.42 33.30
N GLN A 307 6.20 0.72 32.00
CA GLN A 307 5.02 0.65 31.13
C GLN A 307 4.48 -0.77 31.04
N ILE A 308 5.37 -1.74 30.79
CA ILE A 308 5.02 -3.15 30.62
C ILE A 308 4.40 -3.70 31.91
N ILE A 309 5.04 -3.47 33.05
CA ILE A 309 4.59 -4.04 34.33
C ILE A 309 3.35 -3.33 34.88
N THR A 310 3.21 -2.02 34.67
CA THR A 310 1.97 -1.32 35.02
C THR A 310 0.78 -1.87 34.25
N ARG A 311 0.97 -2.22 32.98
CA ARG A 311 -0.08 -2.88 32.18
C ARG A 311 -0.28 -4.35 32.54
N TRP A 312 0.81 -5.06 32.85
CA TRP A 312 0.80 -6.49 33.19
C TRP A 312 0.15 -6.76 34.55
N ALA A 313 0.45 -5.93 35.55
CA ALA A 313 0.00 -6.04 36.94
C ALA A 313 -0.40 -4.65 37.49
N PRO A 314 -1.54 -4.10 37.06
CA PRO A 314 -2.00 -2.77 37.43
C PRO A 314 -2.31 -2.62 38.94
N PRO A 315 -2.06 -1.44 39.54
CA PRO A 315 -2.26 -1.21 40.97
C PRO A 315 -3.74 -1.26 41.40
N GLU A 316 -4.68 -0.88 40.53
CA GLU A 316 -6.13 -0.96 40.77
C GLU A 316 -6.62 -2.37 41.11
N ASP A 317 -5.88 -3.40 40.70
CA ASP A 317 -6.16 -4.80 40.99
C ASP A 317 -5.47 -5.29 42.29
N ASN A 318 -5.10 -4.35 43.18
CA ASN A 318 -4.35 -4.59 44.42
C ASN A 318 -2.97 -5.24 44.22
N ASN A 319 -2.32 -5.01 43.08
CA ASN A 319 -0.94 -5.45 42.82
C ASN A 319 0.08 -4.54 43.53
N LYS A 320 1.22 -5.12 43.94
CA LYS A 320 2.39 -4.34 44.39
C LYS A 320 3.24 -3.89 43.20
N THR A 321 2.64 -3.15 42.27
CA THR A 321 3.21 -2.79 40.95
C THR A 321 4.60 -2.17 41.07
N GLU A 322 4.81 -1.23 41.99
CA GLU A 322 6.13 -0.62 42.21
C GLU A 322 7.22 -1.61 42.64
N LYS A 323 6.88 -2.58 43.50
CA LYS A 323 7.83 -3.63 43.87
C LYS A 323 8.15 -4.54 42.70
N TYR A 324 7.17 -4.79 41.84
CA TYR A 324 7.34 -5.60 40.64
C TYR A 324 8.23 -4.88 39.61
N ILE A 325 8.01 -3.58 39.37
CA ILE A 325 8.87 -2.76 38.51
C ILE A 325 10.32 -2.83 38.99
N ASN A 326 10.56 -2.59 40.28
CA ASN A 326 11.92 -2.66 40.85
C ASN A 326 12.56 -4.05 40.71
N PHE A 327 11.80 -5.12 40.91
CA PHE A 327 12.28 -6.49 40.72
C PHE A 327 12.68 -6.74 39.26
N VAL A 328 11.83 -6.37 38.30
CA VAL A 328 12.08 -6.59 36.87
C VAL A 328 13.27 -5.75 36.39
N SER A 329 13.34 -4.47 36.75
CA SER A 329 14.49 -3.61 36.45
C SER A 329 15.80 -4.18 37.00
N GLY A 330 15.80 -4.64 38.26
CA GLY A 330 16.96 -5.29 38.87
C GLY A 330 17.36 -6.60 38.19
N TYR A 331 16.38 -7.43 37.80
CA TYR A 331 16.63 -8.69 37.09
C TYR A 331 17.21 -8.47 35.69
N LEU A 332 16.74 -7.44 34.99
CA LEU A 332 17.20 -7.06 33.67
C LEU A 332 18.53 -6.29 33.70
N GLY A 333 18.84 -5.61 34.80
CA GLY A 333 20.02 -4.77 34.94
C GLY A 333 19.88 -3.42 34.23
N VAL A 334 18.66 -2.90 34.14
CA VAL A 334 18.32 -1.65 33.41
C VAL A 334 17.45 -0.74 34.27
N SER A 335 17.38 0.54 33.92
CA SER A 335 16.49 1.50 34.60
C SER A 335 15.02 1.23 34.25
N ARG A 336 14.08 1.69 35.10
CA ARG A 336 12.62 1.47 34.92
C ARG A 336 12.05 2.10 33.65
N ASP A 337 12.72 3.12 33.14
CA ASP A 337 12.41 3.89 31.93
C ASP A 337 13.24 3.47 30.70
N THR A 338 14.11 2.45 30.83
CA THR A 338 14.89 1.96 29.69
C THR A 338 13.97 1.31 28.65
N VAL A 339 14.07 1.76 27.40
CA VAL A 339 13.36 1.18 26.25
C VAL A 339 13.95 -0.20 25.94
N LEU A 340 13.10 -1.22 25.90
CA LEU A 340 13.46 -2.61 25.60
C LEU A 340 13.07 -2.97 24.17
N ASP A 341 13.97 -3.65 23.44
CA ASP A 341 13.62 -4.29 22.18
C ASP A 341 13.07 -5.69 22.44
N LEU A 342 11.74 -5.84 22.48
CA LEU A 342 11.10 -7.14 22.71
C LEU A 342 11.14 -8.06 21.47
N THR A 343 11.66 -7.60 20.33
CA THR A 343 11.88 -8.46 19.16
C THR A 343 13.22 -9.19 19.23
N ASP A 344 14.12 -8.73 20.09
CA ASP A 344 15.34 -9.44 20.44
C ASP A 344 15.05 -10.64 21.36
N LEU A 345 15.56 -11.81 20.98
CA LEU A 345 15.27 -13.07 21.65
C LEU A 345 15.81 -13.10 23.08
N ASP A 346 16.98 -12.53 23.35
CA ASP A 346 17.55 -12.50 24.71
C ASP A 346 16.71 -11.59 25.61
N THR A 347 16.39 -10.39 25.13
CA THR A 347 15.61 -9.39 25.86
C THR A 347 14.24 -9.92 26.25
N ILE A 348 13.46 -10.48 25.31
CA ILE A 348 12.14 -11.04 25.61
C ILE A 348 12.22 -12.27 26.52
N THR A 349 13.26 -13.10 26.36
CA THR A 349 13.47 -14.28 27.22
C THR A 349 13.76 -13.84 28.66
N ARG A 350 14.67 -12.90 28.87
CA ARG A 350 15.01 -12.39 30.20
C ARG A 350 13.84 -11.67 30.87
N LEU A 351 13.09 -10.86 30.12
CA LEU A 351 11.88 -10.21 30.64
C LEU A 351 10.81 -11.24 31.03
N SER A 352 10.58 -12.25 30.18
CA SER A 352 9.63 -13.32 30.46
C SER A 352 10.06 -14.13 31.69
N MET A 353 11.35 -14.44 31.84
CA MET A 353 11.89 -15.10 33.03
C MET A 353 11.70 -14.27 34.30
N ALA A 354 11.93 -12.95 34.24
CA ALA A 354 11.66 -12.06 35.37
C ALA A 354 10.18 -12.13 35.77
N ILE A 355 9.28 -12.02 34.79
CA ILE A 355 7.84 -12.12 35.03
C ILE A 355 7.47 -13.46 35.66
N MET A 356 7.86 -14.58 35.05
CA MET A 356 7.55 -15.92 35.56
C MET A 356 8.12 -16.17 36.97
N THR A 357 9.31 -15.61 37.26
CA THR A 357 9.98 -15.73 38.58
C THR A 357 9.23 -14.97 39.65
N GLN A 358 8.77 -13.75 39.35
CA GLN A 358 7.91 -13.00 40.26
C GLN A 358 6.60 -13.76 40.55
N GLU A 359 6.10 -14.51 39.57
CA GLU A 359 4.81 -15.19 39.64
C GLU A 359 4.80 -16.52 40.38
N ASN A 360 5.86 -17.31 40.24
CA ASN A 360 5.88 -18.67 40.77
C ASN A 360 7.00 -18.87 41.81
N GLY A 361 7.90 -17.90 41.94
CA GLY A 361 9.13 -18.05 42.69
C GLY A 361 10.25 -18.69 41.85
N LYS A 362 11.50 -18.38 42.21
CA LYS A 362 12.70 -18.80 41.47
C LYS A 362 12.83 -20.32 41.38
N ASP A 363 12.56 -21.03 42.47
CA ASP A 363 12.75 -22.49 42.54
C ASP A 363 11.73 -23.24 41.69
N GLU A 364 10.53 -22.69 41.52
CA GLU A 364 9.50 -23.27 40.67
C GLU A 364 9.78 -23.02 39.19
N VAL A 365 10.24 -21.82 38.83
CA VAL A 365 10.67 -21.51 37.45
C VAL A 365 11.88 -22.36 37.04
N ALA A 366 12.79 -22.64 37.96
CA ALA A 366 13.94 -23.51 37.72
C ALA A 366 13.55 -24.96 37.35
N LYS A 367 12.30 -25.39 37.62
CA LYS A 367 11.78 -26.70 37.20
C LYS A 367 11.33 -26.73 35.74
N LEU A 368 11.15 -25.57 35.09
CA LEU A 368 10.89 -25.51 33.65
C LEU A 368 12.15 -25.94 32.91
N LEU A 369 12.01 -26.84 31.93
CA LEU A 369 13.14 -27.28 31.11
C LEU A 369 13.67 -26.10 30.28
N SER A 370 14.99 -25.99 30.14
CA SER A 370 15.63 -24.98 29.28
C SER A 370 15.10 -25.02 27.85
N ASP A 371 14.76 -26.22 27.39
CA ASP A 371 14.24 -26.46 26.05
C ASP A 371 12.81 -25.92 25.90
N ASP A 372 11.95 -26.02 26.92
CA ASP A 372 10.62 -25.41 26.91
C ASP A 372 10.69 -23.88 26.84
N LEU A 373 11.63 -23.29 27.59
CA LEU A 373 11.86 -21.84 27.58
C LEU A 373 12.32 -21.36 26.20
N SER A 374 13.34 -22.00 25.64
CA SER A 374 13.87 -21.67 24.32
C SER A 374 12.82 -21.84 23.23
N SER A 375 12.16 -23.00 23.20
CA SER A 375 11.12 -23.32 22.20
C SER A 375 9.94 -22.37 22.28
N GLY A 376 9.46 -22.08 23.49
CA GLY A 376 8.33 -21.18 23.72
C GLY A 376 8.64 -19.75 23.29
N MET A 377 9.81 -19.22 23.61
CA MET A 377 10.22 -17.85 23.23
C MET A 377 10.47 -17.73 21.72
N GLN A 378 11.16 -18.71 21.11
CA GLN A 378 11.33 -18.76 19.66
C GLN A 378 9.97 -18.84 18.95
N ALA A 379 9.02 -19.62 19.49
CA ALA A 379 7.67 -19.71 18.94
C ALA A 379 6.86 -18.42 19.13
N ALA A 380 7.09 -17.65 20.20
CA ALA A 380 6.46 -16.35 20.39
C ALA A 380 6.89 -15.34 19.33
N LEU A 381 8.16 -15.37 18.94
CA LEU A 381 8.72 -14.57 17.84
C LEU A 381 8.37 -15.13 16.45
N GLY A 382 7.75 -16.30 16.38
CA GLY A 382 7.38 -16.96 15.13
C GLY A 382 8.55 -17.62 14.38
N LEU A 383 9.67 -17.88 15.07
CA LEU A 383 10.86 -18.53 14.52
C LEU A 383 10.68 -20.05 14.37
N VAL A 384 9.89 -20.65 15.27
CA VAL A 384 9.58 -22.09 15.28
C VAL A 384 8.08 -22.30 15.53
N SER A 385 7.55 -23.44 15.09
CA SER A 385 6.22 -23.90 15.50
C SER A 385 6.38 -24.93 16.61
N LEU A 386 5.60 -24.80 17.69
CA LEU A 386 5.56 -25.82 18.72
C LEU A 386 4.84 -27.05 18.18
N PRO A 387 5.30 -28.28 18.49
CA PRO A 387 4.62 -29.48 18.06
C PRO A 387 3.22 -29.54 18.68
N ASP A 388 2.23 -29.87 17.86
CA ASP A 388 0.92 -30.30 18.33
C ASP A 388 1.16 -31.57 19.16
N SER A 389 1.05 -31.49 20.48
CA SER A 389 1.10 -32.69 21.30
C SER A 389 -0.13 -33.56 20.96
N LEU A 390 -0.07 -34.88 21.18
CA LEU A 390 -1.25 -35.75 21.04
C LEU A 390 -2.43 -35.30 21.95
N GLN A 391 -2.17 -34.41 22.91
CA GLN A 391 -3.14 -33.77 23.80
C GLN A 391 -3.43 -32.29 23.46
N ALA A 392 -2.70 -31.68 22.52
CA ALA A 392 -2.95 -30.34 22.03
C ALA A 392 -4.18 -30.43 21.12
N SER A 393 -5.35 -30.41 21.75
CA SER A 393 -6.61 -30.34 21.04
C SER A 393 -6.57 -29.18 20.05
N LYS A 394 -7.02 -29.44 18.82
CA LYS A 394 -7.35 -28.43 17.82
C LYS A 394 -7.94 -27.19 18.50
N ARG A 395 -7.42 -26.01 18.17
CA ARG A 395 -7.92 -24.76 18.71
C ARG A 395 -9.36 -24.54 18.23
N LEU A 396 -10.28 -24.46 19.19
CA LEU A 396 -11.69 -24.17 18.95
C LEU A 396 -11.96 -22.72 19.34
N THR A 397 -12.26 -21.88 18.34
CA THR A 397 -12.58 -20.45 18.52
C THR A 397 -14.08 -20.22 18.66
N GLY A 398 -14.89 -21.26 18.42
CA GLY A 398 -16.33 -21.16 18.33
C GLY A 398 -16.80 -20.72 16.95
N SER A 399 -15.92 -20.51 15.96
CA SER A 399 -16.31 -20.35 14.56
C SER A 399 -16.40 -21.72 13.90
N ALA A 400 -17.59 -22.14 13.47
CA ALA A 400 -17.80 -23.48 12.92
C ALA A 400 -16.96 -23.75 11.65
N ALA A 401 -16.75 -22.71 10.84
CA ALA A 401 -15.90 -22.77 9.65
C ALA A 401 -14.42 -22.84 10.02
N PHE A 402 -13.94 -21.97 10.92
CA PHE A 402 -12.54 -21.98 11.34
C PHE A 402 -12.18 -23.28 12.07
N ASP A 403 -13.07 -23.73 12.95
CA ASP A 403 -12.98 -24.96 13.73
C ASP A 403 -13.22 -26.21 12.88
N ALA A 404 -13.49 -26.09 11.57
CA ALA A 404 -13.52 -27.21 10.64
C ALA A 404 -12.15 -27.46 9.98
N LEU A 405 -11.29 -26.44 9.87
CA LEU A 405 -9.96 -26.49 9.25
C LEU A 405 -8.93 -27.22 10.12
N ASP A 406 -7.88 -27.79 9.53
CA ASP A 406 -6.75 -28.28 10.32
C ASP A 406 -5.91 -27.14 10.91
N ALA A 407 -4.99 -27.45 11.83
CA ALA A 407 -4.17 -26.45 12.51
C ALA A 407 -3.27 -25.65 11.54
N SER A 408 -2.82 -26.28 10.45
CA SER A 408 -1.97 -25.65 9.43
C SER A 408 -2.74 -24.60 8.65
N ASP A 409 -3.95 -24.93 8.18
CA ASP A 409 -4.85 -24.01 7.48
C ASP A 409 -5.30 -22.87 8.40
N GLN A 410 -5.64 -23.16 9.66
CA GLN A 410 -5.96 -22.12 10.66
C GLN A 410 -4.81 -21.12 10.81
N ALA A 411 -3.57 -21.60 10.97
CA ALA A 411 -2.39 -20.74 11.09
C ALA A 411 -2.13 -19.92 9.82
N LYS A 412 -2.34 -20.52 8.63
CA LYS A 412 -2.19 -19.83 7.34
C LYS A 412 -3.14 -18.63 7.23
N TYR A 413 -4.42 -18.81 7.53
CA TYR A 413 -5.42 -17.73 7.41
C TYR A 413 -5.21 -16.63 8.46
N LEU A 414 -4.81 -16.98 9.69
CA LEU A 414 -4.43 -15.99 10.70
C LEU A 414 -3.22 -15.16 10.27
N LYS A 415 -2.21 -15.81 9.67
CA LYS A 415 -1.03 -15.10 9.14
C LYS A 415 -1.41 -14.15 8.01
N GLN A 416 -2.28 -14.59 7.09
CA GLN A 416 -2.79 -13.74 6.00
C GLN A 416 -3.50 -12.50 6.55
N ALA A 417 -4.43 -12.67 7.50
CA ALA A 417 -5.15 -11.55 8.08
C ALA A 417 -4.23 -10.61 8.90
N SER A 418 -3.23 -11.15 9.59
CA SER A 418 -2.21 -10.34 10.29
C SER A 418 -1.34 -9.51 9.33
N GLN A 419 -1.03 -10.02 8.14
CA GLN A 419 -0.33 -9.25 7.11
C GLN A 419 -1.17 -8.08 6.60
N MET A 420 -2.46 -8.32 6.35
CA MET A 420 -3.41 -7.26 5.98
C MET A 420 -3.51 -6.19 7.09
N ASP A 421 -3.51 -6.60 8.36
CA ASP A 421 -3.53 -5.66 9.48
C ASP A 421 -2.29 -4.76 9.51
N LYS A 422 -1.10 -5.34 9.31
CA LYS A 422 0.17 -4.59 9.24
C LYS A 422 0.19 -3.60 8.08
N GLU A 423 -0.29 -4.01 6.91
CA GLU A 423 -0.40 -3.13 5.75
C GLU A 423 -1.36 -1.97 6.01
N ARG A 424 -2.52 -2.22 6.61
CA ARG A 424 -3.46 -1.16 7.00
C ARG A 424 -2.83 -0.21 8.02
N GLN A 425 -2.18 -0.72 9.06
CA GLN A 425 -1.52 0.11 10.06
C GLN A 425 -0.46 1.02 9.42
N LYS A 426 0.33 0.48 8.47
CA LYS A 426 1.30 1.26 7.70
C LYS A 426 0.62 2.37 6.89
N GLN A 427 -0.45 2.06 6.16
CA GLN A 427 -1.22 3.06 5.41
C GLN A 427 -1.81 4.15 6.32
N GLN A 428 -2.33 3.76 7.49
CA GLN A 428 -2.83 4.71 8.49
C GLN A 428 -1.71 5.62 9.01
N GLN A 429 -0.52 5.08 9.28
CA GLN A 429 0.65 5.87 9.69
C GLN A 429 1.08 6.86 8.58
N GLU A 430 1.06 6.45 7.31
CA GLU A 430 1.40 7.32 6.17
C GLU A 430 0.39 8.47 6.00
N GLN A 431 -0.91 8.16 6.05
CA GLN A 431 -1.97 9.17 5.99
C GLN A 431 -1.89 10.14 7.16
N LEU A 432 -1.72 9.62 8.38
CA LEU A 432 -1.58 10.43 9.58
C LEU A 432 -0.32 11.29 9.56
N GLY A 433 0.78 10.76 9.01
CA GLY A 433 2.03 11.49 8.80
C GLY A 433 1.84 12.71 7.89
N THR A 434 0.99 12.60 6.86
CA THR A 434 0.65 13.72 5.97
C THR A 434 -0.13 14.81 6.72
N VAL A 435 -1.17 14.42 7.48
CA VAL A 435 -1.96 15.37 8.28
C VAL A 435 -1.12 16.06 9.33
N LEU A 436 -0.19 15.32 9.98
CA LEU A 436 0.78 15.90 10.90
C LEU A 436 1.67 16.93 10.20
N ALA A 437 2.23 16.61 9.04
CA ALA A 437 3.09 17.52 8.28
C ALA A 437 2.36 18.82 7.89
N ASP A 438 1.12 18.72 7.41
CA ASP A 438 0.28 19.89 7.09
C ASP A 438 0.00 20.74 8.34
N SER A 439 -0.27 20.09 9.48
CA SER A 439 -0.50 20.77 10.76
C SER A 439 0.75 21.51 11.21
N PHE A 440 1.92 20.88 11.13
CA PHE A 440 3.20 21.53 11.42
C PHE A 440 3.46 22.72 10.48
N ALA A 441 3.19 22.58 9.18
CA ALA A 441 3.37 23.67 8.22
C ALA A 441 2.44 24.86 8.50
N ALA A 442 1.20 24.62 8.95
CA ALA A 442 0.27 25.68 9.37
C ALA A 442 0.79 26.39 10.64
N TRP A 443 1.18 25.64 11.67
CA TRP A 443 1.71 26.20 12.91
C TRP A 443 3.01 26.99 12.70
N GLU A 444 3.90 26.53 11.84
CA GLU A 444 5.13 27.26 11.48
C GLU A 444 4.86 28.62 10.83
N ARG A 445 3.67 28.84 10.26
CA ARG A 445 3.23 30.14 9.72
C ARG A 445 2.42 30.99 10.71
N GLY A 446 2.27 30.51 11.95
CA GLY A 446 1.40 31.14 12.95
C GLY A 446 -0.08 31.04 12.62
N LEU A 447 -0.50 29.95 11.97
CA LEU A 447 -1.90 29.66 11.65
C LEU A 447 -2.42 28.53 12.53
N ASP A 448 -3.74 28.44 12.67
CA ASP A 448 -4.37 27.28 13.31
C ASP A 448 -4.38 26.06 12.37
N ALA A 449 -4.42 24.86 12.96
CA ALA A 449 -4.46 23.59 12.26
C ALA A 449 -5.70 22.79 12.70
N PRO A 450 -6.88 23.09 12.15
CA PRO A 450 -8.15 22.49 12.62
C PRO A 450 -8.22 20.98 12.41
N ASN A 451 -7.43 20.44 11.48
CA ASN A 451 -7.38 19.02 11.16
C ASN A 451 -6.26 18.27 11.90
N ALA A 452 -5.57 18.91 12.84
CA ALA A 452 -4.51 18.26 13.60
C ALA A 452 -5.04 17.03 14.35
N PRO A 453 -4.34 15.89 14.29
CA PRO A 453 -4.82 14.67 14.91
C PRO A 453 -4.78 14.76 16.43
N SER A 454 -5.72 14.07 17.09
CA SER A 454 -5.72 13.99 18.55
C SER A 454 -4.55 13.15 19.06
N GLU A 455 -4.14 13.41 20.30
CA GLU A 455 -3.07 12.66 20.97
C GLU A 455 -3.34 11.15 21.01
N LYS A 456 -4.60 10.76 21.23
CA LYS A 456 -5.02 9.35 21.21
C LYS A 456 -4.79 8.71 19.85
N VAL A 457 -5.09 9.43 18.77
CA VAL A 457 -4.88 8.94 17.39
C VAL A 457 -3.39 8.76 17.11
N ILE A 458 -2.56 9.73 17.53
CA ILE A 458 -1.10 9.66 17.37
C ILE A 458 -0.52 8.45 18.12
N ILE A 459 -0.89 8.25 19.39
CA ILE A 459 -0.45 7.10 20.19
C ILE A 459 -0.94 5.78 19.58
N SER A 460 -2.18 5.73 19.10
CA SER A 460 -2.72 4.50 18.48
C SER A 460 -2.00 4.10 17.20
N ALA A 461 -1.54 5.07 16.41
CA ALA A 461 -0.91 4.83 15.13
C ALA A 461 0.60 4.59 15.26
N PHE A 462 1.29 5.34 16.11
CA PHE A 462 2.75 5.31 16.23
C PHE A 462 3.27 4.59 17.47
N GLY A 463 2.38 4.11 18.35
CA GLY A 463 2.72 3.56 19.65
C GLY A 463 2.95 4.66 20.70
N TYR A 464 2.94 4.26 21.97
CA TYR A 464 3.08 5.16 23.11
C TYR A 464 4.35 6.04 23.06
N ASP A 465 5.55 5.47 22.91
CA ASP A 465 6.79 6.25 22.97
C ASP A 465 6.94 7.25 21.82
N LYS A 466 6.93 6.75 20.57
CA LYS A 466 7.04 7.60 19.37
C LYS A 466 5.87 8.58 19.29
N GLY A 467 4.67 8.14 19.63
CA GLY A 467 3.49 8.99 19.68
C GLY A 467 3.61 10.09 20.73
N THR A 468 4.11 9.78 21.93
CA THR A 468 4.33 10.78 23.00
C THR A 468 5.38 11.80 22.58
N ALA A 469 6.49 11.39 21.96
CA ALA A 469 7.49 12.31 21.44
C ALA A 469 6.89 13.26 20.38
N MET A 470 6.07 12.71 19.46
CA MET A 470 5.34 13.51 18.46
C MET A 470 4.36 14.50 19.11
N ILE A 471 3.63 14.08 20.15
CA ILE A 471 2.70 14.95 20.88
C ILE A 471 3.44 16.12 21.55
N VAL A 472 4.60 15.85 22.16
CA VAL A 472 5.41 16.90 22.78
C VAL A 472 5.85 17.93 21.73
N ASP A 473 6.36 17.49 20.59
CA ASP A 473 6.77 18.40 19.51
C ASP A 473 5.57 19.14 18.89
N MET A 474 4.42 18.47 18.76
CA MET A 474 3.16 19.05 18.29
C MET A 474 2.68 20.19 19.20
N ARG A 475 2.68 19.98 20.52
CA ARG A 475 2.31 21.00 21.51
C ARG A 475 3.24 22.22 21.44
N GLU A 476 4.54 21.99 21.26
CA GLU A 476 5.52 23.06 21.14
C GLU A 476 5.35 23.85 19.83
N ALA A 477 5.09 23.18 18.71
CA ALA A 477 4.76 23.83 17.44
C ALA A 477 3.53 24.74 17.57
N LYS A 478 2.47 24.24 18.20
CA LYS A 478 1.24 25.00 18.44
C LYS A 478 1.49 26.21 19.35
N ARG A 479 2.36 26.09 20.36
CA ARG A 479 2.79 27.21 21.21
C ARG A 479 3.44 28.31 20.38
N TYR A 480 4.41 27.95 19.53
CA TYR A 480 5.08 28.90 18.63
C TYR A 480 4.13 29.53 17.61
N ALA A 481 3.14 28.79 17.12
CA ALA A 481 2.12 29.36 16.23
C ALA A 481 1.37 30.53 16.88
N GLY A 482 0.96 30.34 18.15
CA GLY A 482 0.32 31.39 18.95
C GLY A 482 1.23 32.60 19.16
N LEU A 483 2.53 32.37 19.40
CA LEU A 483 3.53 33.44 19.55
C LEU A 483 3.71 34.23 18.25
N ILE A 484 3.82 33.56 17.11
CA ILE A 484 3.89 34.19 15.79
C ILE A 484 2.64 35.03 15.54
N SER A 485 1.45 34.47 15.79
CA SER A 485 0.20 35.19 15.61
C SER A 485 0.12 36.44 16.48
N ALA A 486 0.53 36.35 17.75
CA ALA A 486 0.52 37.49 18.66
C ALA A 486 1.54 38.56 18.26
N ALA A 487 2.71 38.15 17.78
CA ALA A 487 3.80 39.07 17.42
C ALA A 487 3.52 39.90 16.15
N LYS A 488 2.63 39.47 15.26
CA LYS A 488 2.27 40.21 14.02
C LYS A 488 1.88 41.66 14.29
N ASP A 489 1.09 41.89 15.34
CA ASP A 489 0.51 43.20 15.67
C ASP A 489 1.24 43.90 16.83
N MET A 490 2.28 43.28 17.37
CA MET A 490 3.10 43.88 18.44
C MET A 490 4.01 44.98 17.90
N THR A 491 4.36 45.93 18.77
CA THR A 491 5.41 46.92 18.45
C THR A 491 6.78 46.25 18.31
N PRO A 492 7.73 46.82 17.57
CA PRO A 492 9.07 46.24 17.43
C PRO A 492 9.76 45.93 18.77
N GLN A 493 9.64 46.84 19.74
CA GLN A 493 10.20 46.64 21.09
C GLN A 493 9.55 45.45 21.81
N ALA A 494 8.23 45.30 21.72
CA ALA A 494 7.52 44.18 22.33
C ALA A 494 7.90 42.84 21.65
N GLN A 495 8.07 42.83 20.33
CA GLN A 495 8.53 41.65 19.59
C GLN A 495 9.96 41.24 20.00
N TYR A 496 10.88 42.20 20.17
CA TYR A 496 12.23 41.93 20.67
C TYR A 496 12.20 41.34 22.09
N SER A 497 11.44 41.95 23.00
CA SER A 497 11.28 41.44 24.36
C SER A 497 10.68 40.04 24.39
N LEU A 498 9.67 39.77 23.55
CA LEU A 498 9.07 38.45 23.43
C LEU A 498 10.09 37.41 22.98
N ARG A 499 10.83 37.67 21.89
CA ARG A 499 11.88 36.79 21.37
C ARG A 499 12.91 36.41 22.42
N THR A 500 13.40 37.39 23.19
CA THR A 500 14.38 37.13 24.26
C THR A 500 13.78 36.33 25.40
N SER A 501 12.53 36.60 25.79
CA SER A 501 11.88 35.93 26.93
C SER A 501 11.58 34.45 26.71
N ILE A 502 11.46 34.02 25.44
CA ILE A 502 11.13 32.63 25.08
C ILE A 502 12.35 31.82 24.64
N MET A 503 13.57 32.36 24.79
CA MET A 503 14.80 31.68 24.39
C MET A 503 14.98 30.38 25.19
N PRO A 504 15.14 29.21 24.52
CA PRO A 504 15.31 27.94 25.21
C PRO A 504 16.61 27.87 26.02
N HIS A 505 16.59 27.20 27.17
CA HIS A 505 17.78 26.88 27.96
C HIS A 505 18.31 25.46 27.68
N GLU A 506 19.64 25.29 27.72
CA GLU A 506 20.32 24.01 27.42
C GLU A 506 19.90 22.84 28.32
N SER A 507 19.40 23.11 29.52
CA SER A 507 18.90 22.10 30.46
C SER A 507 17.48 21.61 30.15
N GLU A 508 16.79 22.23 29.19
CA GLU A 508 15.44 21.84 28.82
C GLU A 508 15.40 20.56 27.97
N ALA A 509 14.40 19.70 28.24
CA ALA A 509 14.11 18.58 27.36
C ALA A 509 13.80 19.07 25.93
N ASN A 510 14.28 18.31 24.93
CA ASN A 510 14.15 18.61 23.50
C ASN A 510 14.75 19.98 23.08
N TYR A 511 15.79 20.45 23.79
CA TYR A 511 16.46 21.73 23.53
C TYR A 511 16.75 21.99 22.06
N ALA A 512 17.29 21.01 21.32
CA ALA A 512 17.61 21.17 19.90
C ALA A 512 16.38 21.53 19.03
N SER A 513 15.25 20.83 19.21
CA SER A 513 14.00 21.16 18.48
C SER A 513 13.46 22.53 18.88
N LYS A 514 13.47 22.82 20.19
CA LYS A 514 13.04 24.13 20.71
C LYS A 514 13.89 25.27 20.16
N MET A 515 15.21 25.08 20.07
CA MET A 515 16.13 26.08 19.52
C MET A 515 15.87 26.33 18.04
N GLN A 516 15.68 25.27 17.24
CA GLN A 516 15.32 25.43 15.82
C GLN A 516 14.01 26.22 15.63
N ARG A 517 13.00 25.99 16.48
CA ARG A 517 11.74 26.75 16.45
C ARG A 517 11.95 28.21 16.88
N TRP A 518 12.78 28.44 17.90
CA TRP A 518 13.16 29.77 18.33
C TRP A 518 13.90 30.56 17.24
N GLU A 519 14.82 29.93 16.51
CA GLU A 519 15.53 30.55 15.38
C GLU A 519 14.56 30.97 14.27
N ARG A 520 13.59 30.11 13.93
CA ARG A 520 12.54 30.42 12.97
C ARG A 520 11.66 31.58 13.44
N PHE A 521 11.25 31.58 14.71
CA PHE A 521 10.51 32.69 15.30
C PHE A 521 11.32 33.99 15.28
N SER A 522 12.61 33.91 15.58
CA SER A 522 13.53 35.06 15.56
C SER A 522 13.63 35.66 14.18
N LYS A 523 13.75 34.83 13.15
CA LYS A 523 13.69 35.25 11.75
C LYS A 523 12.36 35.90 11.39
N PHE A 524 11.24 35.31 11.81
CA PHE A 524 9.92 35.91 11.63
C PHE A 524 9.84 37.30 12.26
N VAL A 525 10.32 37.47 13.49
CA VAL A 525 10.37 38.77 14.19
C VAL A 525 11.20 39.78 13.41
N ASP A 526 12.40 39.42 12.96
CA ASP A 526 13.25 40.33 12.19
C ASP A 526 12.59 40.76 10.87
N ASP A 527 11.94 39.82 10.18
CA ASP A 527 11.24 40.10 8.93
C ASP A 527 9.97 40.95 9.15
N ASN A 528 9.23 40.69 10.24
CA ASN A 528 8.03 41.46 10.60
C ASN A 528 8.37 42.89 11.04
N ILE A 529 9.44 43.09 11.82
CA ILE A 529 9.92 44.42 12.20
C ILE A 529 10.31 45.23 10.97
N LYS A 530 11.07 44.64 10.04
CA LYS A 530 11.42 45.31 8.77
C LYS A 530 10.18 45.70 7.96
N ALA A 531 9.17 44.83 7.91
CA ALA A 531 7.92 45.12 7.21
C ALA A 531 7.15 46.27 7.88
N GLN A 532 7.05 46.27 9.21
CA GLN A 532 6.43 47.36 9.97
C GLN A 532 7.20 48.68 9.78
N ASP A 533 8.53 48.67 9.86
CA ASP A 533 9.37 49.86 9.67
C ASP A 533 9.17 50.46 8.27
N LYS A 534 9.06 49.63 7.22
CA LYS A 534 8.76 50.12 5.87
C LYS A 534 7.42 50.86 5.81
N VAL A 535 6.37 50.31 6.44
CA VAL A 535 5.05 50.96 6.52
C VAL A 535 5.11 52.26 7.32
N PHE A 536 5.81 52.27 8.45
CA PHE A 536 6.00 53.48 9.26
C PHE A 536 6.76 54.58 8.50
N SER A 537 7.82 54.24 7.78
CA SER A 537 8.57 55.21 6.96
C SER A 537 7.73 55.75 5.81
N ALA A 538 6.91 54.93 5.15
CA ALA A 538 5.97 55.41 4.13
C ALA A 538 4.96 56.43 4.70
N ASN A 539 4.38 56.13 5.86
CA ASN A 539 3.47 57.06 6.54
C ASN A 539 4.18 58.35 6.98
N ARG A 540 5.39 58.24 7.53
CA ARG A 540 6.23 59.39 7.89
C ARG A 540 6.56 60.26 6.68
N PHE A 541 6.87 59.66 5.53
CA PHE A 541 7.14 60.37 4.28
C PHE A 541 5.93 61.19 3.83
N GLN A 542 4.73 60.60 3.87
CA GLN A 542 3.49 61.35 3.58
C GLN A 542 3.25 62.50 4.57
N LEU A 543 3.44 62.26 5.86
CA LEU A 543 3.31 63.31 6.88
C LEU A 543 4.34 64.42 6.69
N SER A 544 5.56 64.08 6.27
CA SER A 544 6.62 65.04 5.96
C SER A 544 6.25 65.92 4.76
N ILE A 545 5.66 65.35 3.70
CA ILE A 545 5.10 66.13 2.59
C ILE A 545 3.99 67.08 3.07
N GLN A 546 3.13 66.65 4.00
CA GLN A 546 2.00 67.46 4.47
C GLN A 546 2.46 68.59 5.40
N ASN A 547 3.35 68.29 6.35
CA ASN A 547 3.70 69.16 7.47
C ASN A 547 5.08 69.84 7.32
N ASN A 548 5.80 69.60 6.23
CA ASN A 548 7.07 70.25 5.89
C ASN A 548 8.17 70.07 6.96
N PHE A 549 8.55 68.81 7.22
CA PHE A 549 9.71 68.50 8.06
C PHE A 549 10.66 67.52 7.35
N PRO A 550 11.99 67.74 7.40
CA PRO A 550 12.94 66.88 6.72
C PRO A 550 13.03 65.50 7.38
N LEU A 551 13.27 64.47 6.57
CA LEU A 551 13.60 63.11 6.97
C LEU A 551 15.10 62.87 6.82
N ASP A 552 15.63 61.86 7.52
CA ASP A 552 17.02 61.44 7.36
C ASP A 552 17.22 60.83 5.95
N PRO A 553 18.03 61.44 5.07
CA PRO A 553 18.28 60.94 3.73
C PRO A 553 19.19 59.70 3.69
N ASN A 554 19.84 59.32 4.80
CA ASN A 554 20.66 58.11 4.90
C ASN A 554 19.86 56.88 5.34
N ASP A 555 18.61 57.07 5.80
CA ASP A 555 17.70 55.99 6.14
C ASP A 555 17.10 55.38 4.87
N LYS A 556 17.47 54.13 4.60
CA LYS A 556 17.03 53.39 3.43
C LYS A 556 15.50 53.32 3.31
N ASN A 557 14.76 53.16 4.41
CA ASN A 557 13.31 53.05 4.35
C ASN A 557 12.66 54.40 3.99
N ASN A 558 13.27 55.53 4.39
CA ASN A 558 12.79 56.84 3.96
C ASN A 558 13.09 57.10 2.47
N GLN A 559 14.24 56.62 1.97
CA GLN A 559 14.54 56.67 0.53
C GLN A 559 13.59 55.76 -0.27
N ASP A 560 13.37 54.53 0.17
CA ASP A 560 12.42 53.59 -0.47
C ASP A 560 11.00 54.20 -0.49
N ALA A 561 10.58 54.86 0.59
CA ALA A 561 9.30 55.58 0.64
C ALA A 561 9.22 56.75 -0.37
N ALA A 562 10.32 57.49 -0.56
CA ALA A 562 10.39 58.56 -1.55
C ALA A 562 10.31 58.03 -2.99
N ASP A 563 11.00 56.93 -3.26
CA ASP A 563 11.04 56.26 -4.55
C ASP A 563 9.67 55.67 -4.90
N ASP A 564 9.03 54.98 -3.93
CA ASP A 564 7.68 54.43 -4.05
C ASP A 564 6.64 55.56 -4.26
N TYR A 565 6.76 56.68 -3.55
CA TYR A 565 5.86 57.83 -3.74
C TYR A 565 6.02 58.45 -5.13
N PHE A 566 7.25 58.66 -5.59
CA PHE A 566 7.51 59.20 -6.92
C PHE A 566 6.95 58.30 -8.01
N ALA A 567 7.25 57.00 -7.96
CA ALA A 567 6.81 56.02 -8.95
C ALA A 567 5.28 55.97 -9.09
N ASN A 568 4.56 56.08 -7.98
CA ASN A 568 3.10 55.94 -7.98
C ASN A 568 2.35 57.26 -8.24
N ASN A 569 2.91 58.41 -7.84
CA ASN A 569 2.17 59.69 -7.83
C ASN A 569 2.71 60.74 -8.80
N ILE A 570 3.95 60.62 -9.28
CA ILE A 570 4.60 61.64 -10.10
C ILE A 570 5.08 61.06 -11.44
N GLU A 571 5.76 59.91 -11.40
CA GLU A 571 6.36 59.27 -12.57
C GLU A 571 5.42 59.08 -13.77
N PRO A 572 4.15 58.64 -13.61
CA PRO A 572 3.27 58.37 -14.75
C PRO A 572 3.00 59.59 -15.64
N SER A 573 3.10 60.80 -15.08
CA SER A 573 2.93 62.07 -15.78
C SER A 573 4.20 62.89 -15.87
N PHE A 574 5.34 62.35 -15.40
CA PHE A 574 6.57 63.12 -15.27
C PHE A 574 7.18 63.42 -16.63
N ASN A 575 7.29 64.71 -16.96
CA ASN A 575 8.03 65.17 -18.12
C ASN A 575 9.07 66.22 -17.71
N ILE A 576 10.33 65.99 -18.08
CA ILE A 576 11.44 66.88 -17.73
C ILE A 576 11.30 68.29 -18.35
N ARG A 577 10.51 68.43 -19.42
CA ARG A 577 10.25 69.73 -20.06
C ARG A 577 9.00 70.42 -19.52
N ASP A 578 8.24 69.77 -18.64
CA ASP A 578 7.03 70.33 -18.04
C ASP A 578 7.33 70.93 -16.66
N GLU A 579 7.02 72.20 -16.50
CA GLU A 579 7.29 72.94 -15.27
C GLU A 579 6.49 72.39 -14.07
N ASN A 580 5.27 71.89 -14.29
CA ASN A 580 4.46 71.31 -13.22
C ASN A 580 5.08 70.02 -12.67
N SER A 581 5.58 69.16 -13.56
CA SER A 581 6.31 67.93 -13.22
C SER A 581 7.56 68.21 -12.38
N LEU A 582 8.34 69.23 -12.74
CA LEU A 582 9.54 69.63 -12.00
C LEU A 582 9.21 70.25 -10.65
N ASN A 583 8.18 71.11 -10.60
CA ASN A 583 7.70 71.71 -9.36
C ASN A 583 7.18 70.64 -8.40
N ALA A 584 6.54 69.57 -8.89
CA ALA A 584 6.08 68.45 -8.07
C ALA A 584 7.24 67.72 -7.39
N VAL A 585 8.32 67.45 -8.14
CA VAL A 585 9.55 66.84 -7.60
C VAL A 585 10.25 67.78 -6.63
N ALA A 586 10.45 69.04 -7.01
CA ALA A 586 11.10 70.03 -6.14
C ALA A 586 10.33 70.21 -4.83
N LYS A 587 8.99 70.20 -4.87
CA LYS A 587 8.13 70.30 -3.69
C LYS A 587 8.30 69.10 -2.76
N ILE A 588 8.27 67.86 -3.26
CA ILE A 588 8.45 66.70 -2.38
C ILE A 588 9.87 66.63 -1.82
N SER A 589 10.89 66.93 -2.62
CA SER A 589 12.29 66.86 -2.19
C SER A 589 12.68 67.97 -1.23
N SER A 590 12.16 69.18 -1.40
CA SER A 590 12.37 70.27 -0.43
C SER A 590 11.70 69.99 0.91
N ARG A 591 10.45 69.49 0.91
CA ARG A 591 9.69 69.21 2.13
C ARG A 591 10.24 68.02 2.92
N THR A 592 10.66 66.98 2.21
CA THR A 592 11.11 65.72 2.82
C THR A 592 12.61 65.67 3.04
N GLY A 593 13.38 66.52 2.37
CA GLY A 593 14.84 66.42 2.37
C GLY A 593 15.38 65.27 1.52
N ILE A 594 14.51 64.53 0.81
CA ILE A 594 14.90 63.34 0.05
C ILE A 594 14.59 63.53 -1.43
N ILE A 595 15.62 63.38 -2.27
CA ILE A 595 15.45 63.31 -3.73
C ILE A 595 15.21 61.84 -4.11
N PRO A 596 14.11 61.52 -4.82
CA PRO A 596 13.88 60.16 -5.31
C PRO A 596 15.06 59.66 -6.16
N SER A 597 15.42 58.39 -6.03
CA SER A 597 16.56 57.78 -6.72
C SER A 597 16.44 57.90 -8.24
N GLN A 598 15.22 57.80 -8.78
CA GLN A 598 14.92 58.00 -10.19
C GLN A 598 15.29 59.41 -10.66
N ILE A 599 15.04 60.43 -9.83
CA ILE A 599 15.40 61.82 -10.11
C ILE A 599 16.89 62.05 -9.92
N LYS A 600 17.50 61.49 -8.87
CA LYS A 600 18.97 61.53 -8.66
C LYS A 600 19.70 60.99 -9.89
N SER A 601 19.28 59.83 -10.40
CA SER A 601 19.85 59.23 -11.59
C SER A 601 19.71 60.15 -12.82
N LYS A 602 18.53 60.72 -13.07
CA LYS A 602 18.31 61.67 -14.18
C LYS A 602 19.17 62.92 -14.06
N LEU A 603 19.30 63.48 -12.85
CA LEU A 603 20.17 64.63 -12.60
C LEU A 603 21.63 64.30 -12.87
N VAL A 604 22.13 63.15 -12.41
CA VAL A 604 23.51 62.70 -12.67
C VAL A 604 23.75 62.46 -14.16
N THR A 605 22.83 61.80 -14.87
CA THR A 605 22.98 61.61 -16.33
C THR A 605 22.90 62.93 -17.08
N GLY A 606 22.00 63.83 -16.70
CA GLY A 606 21.87 65.14 -17.33
C GLY A 606 23.08 66.05 -17.09
N SER A 607 23.85 65.84 -16.01
CA SER A 607 24.93 66.75 -15.65
C SER A 607 26.12 66.65 -16.61
N THR A 608 26.18 65.60 -17.43
CA THR A 608 27.20 65.43 -18.47
C THR A 608 26.73 65.94 -19.85
N SER A 609 25.48 66.42 -19.96
CA SER A 609 24.92 66.97 -21.19
C SER A 609 25.13 68.48 -21.27
N LYS A 610 25.29 69.00 -22.50
CA LYS A 610 25.21 70.44 -22.81
C LYS A 610 23.87 70.84 -23.46
N ASN A 611 22.91 69.92 -23.60
CA ASN A 611 21.64 70.21 -24.27
C ASN A 611 20.77 71.17 -23.43
N PRO A 612 20.50 72.41 -23.88
CA PRO A 612 19.73 73.39 -23.11
C PRO A 612 18.32 72.94 -22.74
N GLU A 613 17.66 72.19 -23.63
CA GLU A 613 16.29 71.71 -23.41
C GLU A 613 16.18 70.68 -22.27
N LEU A 614 17.29 70.06 -21.88
CA LEU A 614 17.37 69.09 -20.79
C LEU A 614 17.93 69.72 -19.52
N VAL A 615 19.00 70.50 -19.68
CA VAL A 615 19.83 70.97 -18.58
C VAL A 615 19.21 72.17 -17.87
N ILE A 616 18.57 73.10 -18.59
CA ILE A 616 17.93 74.26 -17.97
C ILE A 616 16.78 73.86 -17.04
N PRO A 617 15.83 72.99 -17.46
CA PRO A 617 14.76 72.57 -16.56
C PRO A 617 15.29 71.79 -15.34
N MET A 618 16.32 70.94 -15.52
CA MET A 618 16.99 70.25 -14.41
C MET A 618 17.71 71.20 -13.44
N ALA A 619 18.42 72.21 -13.95
CA ALA A 619 19.07 73.24 -13.14
C ALA A 619 18.06 74.07 -12.35
N LYS A 620 16.91 74.39 -12.94
CA LYS A 620 15.80 75.08 -12.26
C LYS A 620 15.21 74.23 -11.14
N MET A 621 14.96 72.94 -11.38
CA MET A 621 14.50 72.01 -10.35
C MET A 621 15.52 71.85 -9.22
N TYR A 622 16.80 71.70 -9.56
CA TYR A 622 17.90 71.67 -8.59
C TYR A 622 17.93 72.94 -7.74
N GLY A 623 17.86 74.13 -8.36
CA GLY A 623 17.86 75.42 -7.69
C GLY A 623 16.65 75.60 -6.77
N GLN A 624 15.46 75.16 -7.20
CA GLN A 624 14.27 75.14 -6.34
C GLN A 624 14.41 74.22 -5.13
N ILE A 625 15.05 73.06 -5.28
CA ILE A 625 15.33 72.17 -4.14
C ILE A 625 16.35 72.85 -3.21
N PHE A 626 17.44 73.37 -3.77
CA PHE A 626 18.52 74.01 -3.03
C PHE A 626 18.05 75.23 -2.24
N ASP A 627 17.30 76.14 -2.87
CA ASP A 627 16.81 77.37 -2.23
C ASP A 627 15.84 77.07 -1.07
N ASN A 628 15.08 75.98 -1.14
CA ASN A 628 14.08 75.61 -0.13
C ASN A 628 14.61 74.62 0.92
N ASN A 629 15.56 73.75 0.57
CA ASN A 629 16.21 72.80 1.47
C ASN A 629 17.60 72.41 0.94
N PRO A 630 18.65 73.18 1.26
CA PRO A 630 20.00 72.93 0.78
C PRO A 630 20.54 71.55 1.16
N SER A 631 20.09 70.97 2.27
CA SER A 631 20.55 69.64 2.70
C SER A 631 20.01 68.51 1.83
N ALA A 632 18.92 68.72 1.10
CA ALA A 632 18.30 67.70 0.25
C ALA A 632 19.18 67.32 -0.96
N ILE A 633 20.02 68.24 -1.44
CA ILE A 633 20.91 68.00 -2.59
C ILE A 633 22.19 67.25 -2.22
N ASN A 634 22.50 67.09 -0.93
CA ASN A 634 23.73 66.43 -0.47
C ASN A 634 23.86 64.97 -0.94
N GLY A 635 22.75 64.35 -1.37
CA GLY A 635 22.72 63.01 -1.97
C GLY A 635 23.05 62.96 -3.47
N LEU A 636 23.42 64.07 -4.12
CA LEU A 636 23.85 64.13 -5.51
C LEU A 636 25.38 64.07 -5.63
N SER A 637 25.90 63.77 -6.82
CA SER A 637 27.35 63.82 -7.05
C SER A 637 27.87 65.26 -6.98
N THR A 638 29.11 65.43 -6.51
CA THR A 638 29.78 66.75 -6.43
C THR A 638 29.74 67.49 -7.77
N ASP A 639 29.95 66.77 -8.87
CA ASP A 639 29.93 67.35 -10.22
C ASP A 639 28.53 67.82 -10.62
N ALA A 640 27.49 67.03 -10.33
CA ALA A 640 26.10 67.42 -10.63
C ALA A 640 25.69 68.65 -9.82
N MET A 641 26.03 68.70 -8.53
CA MET A 641 25.77 69.87 -7.68
C MET A 641 26.49 71.12 -8.22
N ALA A 642 27.78 70.99 -8.56
CA ALA A 642 28.58 72.08 -9.08
C ALA A 642 28.08 72.58 -10.44
N TYR A 643 27.70 71.66 -11.34
CA TYR A 643 27.22 71.98 -12.67
C TYR A 643 25.87 72.70 -12.64
N TYR A 644 24.86 72.09 -12.01
CA TYR A 644 23.52 72.67 -11.95
C TYR A 644 23.46 73.94 -11.09
N GLY A 645 24.22 74.01 -10.00
CA GLY A 645 24.34 75.22 -9.18
C GLY A 645 24.85 76.40 -9.99
N LYS A 646 25.95 76.23 -10.73
CA LYS A 646 26.50 77.28 -11.60
C LYS A 646 25.49 77.72 -12.67
N ILE A 647 24.80 76.77 -13.32
CA ILE A 647 23.80 77.11 -14.34
C ILE A 647 22.65 77.90 -13.71
N TYR A 648 22.15 77.47 -12.56
CA TYR A 648 21.09 78.16 -11.84
C TYR A 648 21.49 79.59 -11.46
N ASP A 649 22.69 79.78 -10.89
CA ASP A 649 23.20 81.11 -10.50
C ASP A 649 23.40 82.04 -11.70
N LEU A 650 24.01 81.54 -12.78
CA LEU A 650 24.30 82.31 -13.99
C LEU A 650 23.00 82.72 -14.70
N THR A 651 22.05 81.79 -14.85
CA THR A 651 20.75 82.07 -15.48
C THR A 651 19.89 83.01 -14.63
N ARG A 652 19.90 82.87 -13.30
CA ARG A 652 19.24 83.79 -12.35
C ARG A 652 19.83 85.21 -12.41
N SER A 653 21.10 85.33 -12.77
CA SER A 653 21.79 86.62 -12.97
C SER A 653 21.49 87.28 -14.33
N GLY A 654 20.58 86.72 -15.14
CA GLY A 654 20.20 87.24 -16.45
C GLY A 654 21.14 86.80 -17.59
N MET A 655 22.02 85.82 -17.36
CA MET A 655 22.85 85.27 -18.41
C MET A 655 22.04 84.37 -19.34
N ASP A 656 22.17 84.60 -20.65
CA ASP A 656 21.74 83.68 -21.70
C ASP A 656 22.04 82.20 -21.38
N SER A 657 21.02 81.35 -21.52
CA SER A 657 21.01 79.96 -21.07
C SER A 657 22.09 79.09 -21.72
N GLU A 658 22.34 79.24 -23.01
CA GLU A 658 23.36 78.45 -23.72
C GLU A 658 24.76 78.83 -23.23
N LYS A 659 25.02 80.14 -23.06
CA LYS A 659 26.28 80.63 -22.48
C LYS A 659 26.47 80.18 -21.04
N ALA A 660 25.42 80.18 -20.23
CA ALA A 660 25.46 79.72 -18.85
C ALA A 660 25.83 78.24 -18.75
N ILE A 661 25.28 77.41 -19.64
CA ILE A 661 25.61 75.97 -19.75
C ILE A 661 27.07 75.77 -20.13
N ASP A 662 27.56 76.44 -21.18
CA ASP A 662 28.95 76.29 -21.64
C ASP A 662 29.95 76.70 -20.56
N ILE A 663 29.72 77.84 -19.90
CA ILE A 663 30.56 78.30 -18.79
C ILE A 663 30.53 77.31 -17.64
N ALA A 664 29.34 76.89 -17.21
CA ALA A 664 29.19 75.96 -16.10
C ALA A 664 29.83 74.59 -16.38
N TYR A 665 29.71 74.09 -17.61
CA TYR A 665 30.28 72.81 -18.03
C TYR A 665 31.79 72.88 -18.00
N ASN A 666 32.36 73.93 -18.61
CA ASN A 666 33.81 74.11 -18.67
C ASN A 666 34.43 74.31 -17.28
N LEU A 667 33.76 75.05 -16.40
CA LEU A 667 34.19 75.22 -15.00
C LEU A 667 34.07 73.93 -14.17
N THR A 668 33.25 72.98 -14.57
CA THR A 668 32.98 71.75 -13.81
C THR A 668 33.81 70.58 -14.32
N TYR A 669 33.93 70.41 -15.64
CA TYR A 669 34.53 69.23 -16.27
C TYR A 669 35.82 69.51 -17.06
N GLU A 670 36.04 70.74 -17.55
CA GLU A 670 37.18 71.07 -18.43
C GLU A 670 38.16 72.05 -17.74
N GLN A 671 38.56 71.74 -16.51
CA GLN A 671 39.50 72.57 -15.74
C GLN A 671 40.93 72.49 -16.28
N ASN A 672 41.21 73.19 -17.37
CA ASN A 672 42.55 73.58 -17.80
C ASN A 672 42.73 75.10 -17.64
N ASP A 673 43.96 75.56 -17.39
CA ASP A 673 44.26 77.00 -17.12
C ASP A 673 43.80 77.95 -18.23
N ARG A 674 43.72 77.44 -19.47
CA ARG A 674 43.22 78.17 -20.64
C ARG A 674 41.71 78.44 -20.57
N THR A 675 40.93 77.49 -20.02
CA THR A 675 39.48 77.59 -19.90
C THR A 675 39.09 78.53 -18.75
N LYS A 676 39.84 78.54 -17.65
CA LYS A 676 39.67 79.53 -16.55
C LYS A 676 39.90 80.98 -17.02
N ALA A 677 40.87 81.21 -17.90
CA ALA A 677 41.18 82.54 -18.43
C ALA A 677 40.06 83.08 -19.36
N ILE A 678 39.57 82.25 -20.30
CA ILE A 678 38.51 82.64 -21.24
C ILE A 678 37.19 82.95 -20.51
N ILE A 679 36.88 82.20 -19.44
CA ILE A 679 35.66 82.39 -18.65
C ILE A 679 35.73 83.62 -17.74
N ALA A 680 36.90 83.91 -17.15
CA ALA A 680 37.11 85.14 -16.38
C ALA A 680 36.97 86.41 -17.25
N GLU A 681 37.26 86.29 -18.54
CA GLU A 681 37.09 87.35 -19.54
C GLU A 681 35.61 87.51 -19.93
N GLN A 682 34.89 86.42 -20.20
CA GLN A 682 33.45 86.45 -20.51
C GLN A 682 32.56 86.87 -19.33
N MET A 683 32.96 86.56 -18.08
CA MET A 683 32.30 87.04 -16.85
C MET A 683 32.50 88.56 -16.65
N ARG A 684 33.58 89.15 -17.19
CA ARG A 684 33.81 90.61 -17.14
C ARG A 684 32.95 91.36 -18.17
N ASP A 685 32.66 90.76 -19.32
CA ASP A 685 31.90 91.40 -20.41
C ASP A 685 30.38 91.48 -20.18
N LYS A 686 29.82 90.71 -19.25
CA LYS A 686 28.41 90.78 -18.85
C LYS A 686 28.18 91.47 -17.49
N LYS A 687 28.98 92.50 -17.17
CA LYS A 687 28.75 93.26 -15.94
C LYS A 687 27.47 94.11 -16.05
N TYR A 688 26.35 93.55 -15.59
CA TYR A 688 25.33 94.32 -14.87
C TYR A 688 25.42 93.98 -13.37
N SER A 689 25.54 95.07 -12.61
CA SER A 689 25.63 95.27 -11.16
C SER A 689 25.64 94.05 -10.22
N VAL A 690 26.80 93.85 -9.57
CA VAL A 690 26.82 93.44 -8.16
C VAL A 690 26.67 94.71 -7.33
N THR A 691 25.55 94.88 -6.65
CA THR A 691 25.52 95.61 -5.38
C THR A 691 24.53 94.89 -4.46
N ASP A 692 25.06 94.47 -3.32
CA ASP A 692 24.40 93.93 -2.12
C ASP A 692 23.71 92.55 -2.23
N HIS A 693 24.35 91.52 -1.65
CA HIS A 693 23.96 90.96 -0.34
C HIS A 693 24.97 89.91 0.11
N ALA A 694 26.12 90.39 0.61
CA ALA A 694 26.84 89.67 1.64
C ALA A 694 26.16 89.99 2.98
N LYS A 695 25.28 89.09 3.45
CA LYS A 695 24.88 88.93 4.85
C LYS A 695 23.91 87.75 5.00
N LEU A 696 24.42 86.65 5.53
CA LEU A 696 23.85 85.85 6.63
C LEU A 696 24.35 84.39 6.54
N ILE A 697 25.62 84.21 6.92
CA ILE A 697 25.99 83.10 7.80
C ILE A 697 25.86 83.68 9.21
N HIS A 698 24.78 83.29 9.90
CA HIS A 698 24.78 83.00 11.32
C HIS A 698 23.71 81.95 11.61
#